data_AF-A0A7Y2AGS3-F1
#
_entry.id   AF-A0A7Y2AGS3-F1
#
_cell.length_a   1.000
_cell.length_b   1.000
_cell.length_c   1.000
_cell.angle_alpha   90.00
_cell.angle_beta   90.00
_cell.angle_gamma   90.00
#
_symmetry.space_group_name_H-M   'P 1'
#
loop_
_entity.id
_entity.type
_entity.pdbx_description
1 polymer ?
#
loop_
_entity_poly.entity_id
_entity_poly.type
_entity_poly.pdbx_seq_one_letter_code
_entity_poly.pdbx_strand_id
1 'polypeptide(L)'
;MESRRLLTAAPLGATNLDTGEFLLGTVTVTPVLMESNGALDTESQNWSQQEIDDALASITEGVNWWGGLLDKMNTVHDLEFVIDPTFANDPFETSYEAIDRPSTDFSRYVGEFLSAQEFVGYPSLNHAMLRFNDAQREKFGTDWAFTIIMVDASDDPDGHFASGGFAGAFAYSGGLFMVTPSSRPASTIAHEMGHIFWGLDEYSGGLPWDTRVGYYNSQNLNAHDNPTPGFVQETSIMRGGNALVDAYNQVVSPESTLALIGWRDSDSDGVFDVLDVPLDLDVVGHFDSDTSTYHVVGTAAAVALQNQNSSGIKSDITLNEISELQYSLDGGNWTTAAVIGQNVADLDLSFPILTPFDTIQLRVIDGDTGITSPVVDGTVTTPAISDSSLRGYVFVDANSDSIRDPDESLLSTTELQITHVNGSPLYSGVVDAQTLDDGEVPGQVDGAVMTADGAQYAQDVYVQISQNAGNRRVFHARNTVVNFNVDFWNENIALETAFAEPVGEVRMTAIGLSTTGTSNGSYARIEAYDSNGNFLSRMTSDFIPATETSEVVISDPLGRIASIRAMGHAKTSIAISDLHFGINDTVTTSSDGSWQFAHLAPGDYKVNATARNLIHQFQDSTIDLQVGAAAGELIALPALIGDSPRHNPQLAADVNRLDQVTPYDILLVINDLANNGARLIGQNELVGDAVDVTNDGYVSPADVLAVINHLAEQASFSGPPPQGESIPAPAAAAAPSLTQARLGTDVASTDSSLPGETASNPTAAQTSRESVHDAALTGWTNDHPLSSILDPASTETFTTTGAMVNSAGRATEDESTDGVKTDTRRGAMEFASHAYSSDTVIDLKTPQKTDNSTTDPESLSDRSLEIPTEESSFESDFEEPAGGKLI
;
A
#
# COMPACT_ATOMS: atom_id res chain seq x y z
N MET A 1 4.64 -28.86 14.39
CA MET A 1 5.97 -28.78 13.75
C MET A 1 6.15 -27.33 13.42
N GLU A 2 7.28 -26.71 13.76
CA GLU A 2 7.47 -25.28 13.57
C GLU A 2 7.39 -24.94 12.07
N SER A 3 6.37 -24.18 11.70
CA SER A 3 6.37 -23.43 10.45
C SER A 3 7.54 -22.47 10.52
N ARG A 4 8.57 -22.69 9.70
CA ARG A 4 9.69 -21.75 9.61
C ARG A 4 9.17 -20.47 8.97
N ARG A 5 8.89 -19.44 9.78
CA ARG A 5 8.74 -18.05 9.31
C ARG A 5 9.99 -17.72 8.47
N LEU A 6 9.80 -17.68 7.15
CA LEU A 6 10.86 -17.51 6.17
C LEU A 6 11.06 -16.02 5.96
N LEU A 7 11.89 -15.41 6.83
CA LEU A 7 12.10 -13.95 6.89
C LEU A 7 10.77 -13.21 7.14
N THR A 8 10.39 -13.03 8.41
CA THR A 8 9.20 -12.24 8.74
C THR A 8 9.31 -10.86 8.08
N ALA A 9 8.40 -10.55 7.17
CA ALA A 9 8.27 -9.21 6.62
C ALA A 9 7.84 -8.24 7.75
N ALA A 10 7.88 -6.93 7.47
CA ALA A 10 7.11 -6.01 8.29
C ALA A 10 5.60 -6.32 8.13
N PRO A 11 4.76 -6.02 9.14
CA PRO A 11 3.30 -6.00 9.01
C PRO A 11 2.83 -5.34 7.71
N LEU A 12 1.76 -5.84 7.10
CA LEU A 12 1.33 -5.36 5.78
C LEU A 12 1.00 -3.87 5.84
N GLY A 13 1.72 -3.07 5.04
CA GLY A 13 1.60 -1.60 5.00
C GLY A 13 2.53 -0.82 5.95
N ALA A 14 3.26 -1.50 6.85
CA ALA A 14 4.23 -0.86 7.73
C ALA A 14 5.54 -0.46 7.00
N THR A 15 6.10 0.68 7.38
CA THR A 15 7.40 1.16 6.88
C THR A 15 8.51 0.97 7.92
N ASN A 16 9.76 1.18 7.50
CA ASN A 16 10.93 1.17 8.40
C ASN A 16 10.95 2.29 9.47
N LEU A 17 9.87 3.05 9.63
CA LEU A 17 9.65 4.00 10.72
C LEU A 17 8.40 3.68 11.57
N ASP A 18 7.65 2.63 11.26
CA ASP A 18 6.45 2.19 12.00
C ASP A 18 6.81 1.07 12.98
N THR A 19 7.51 1.39 14.07
CA THR A 19 8.01 0.37 15.03
C THR A 19 7.10 0.14 16.24
N GLY A 20 5.93 0.78 16.31
CA GLY A 20 4.93 0.56 17.35
C GLY A 20 3.71 1.48 17.22
N GLU A 21 2.78 1.12 16.32
CA GLU A 21 1.53 1.89 16.11
C GLU A 21 0.34 1.38 16.95
N PHE A 22 0.31 0.09 17.31
CA PHE A 22 -0.65 -0.50 18.27
C PHE A 22 -0.05 -1.73 18.99
N LEU A 23 -0.55 -2.06 20.18
CA LEU A 23 0.07 -3.04 21.08
C LEU A 23 -0.46 -4.48 20.88
N LEU A 24 -0.21 -5.10 19.73
CA LEU A 24 -0.64 -6.49 19.42
C LEU A 24 0.47 -7.27 18.72
N GLY A 25 0.44 -8.60 18.77
CA GLY A 25 1.42 -9.46 18.11
C GLY A 25 2.75 -9.52 18.86
N THR A 26 3.87 -9.50 18.14
CA THR A 26 5.21 -9.71 18.71
C THR A 26 6.01 -8.41 18.80
N VAL A 27 6.63 -8.14 19.95
CA VAL A 27 7.36 -6.90 20.25
C VAL A 27 8.79 -7.22 20.66
N THR A 28 9.79 -6.73 19.91
CA THR A 28 11.18 -6.74 20.39
C THR A 28 11.40 -5.62 21.39
N VAL A 29 11.92 -5.94 22.56
CA VAL A 29 12.31 -4.96 23.60
C VAL A 29 13.81 -4.98 23.72
N THR A 30 14.46 -3.82 23.57
CA THR A 30 15.93 -3.71 23.69
C THR A 30 16.33 -2.90 24.92
N PRO A 31 16.62 -3.53 26.07
CA PRO A 31 17.27 -2.88 27.20
C PRO A 31 18.70 -2.45 26.88
N VAL A 32 19.00 -1.17 27.09
CA VAL A 32 20.33 -0.57 27.01
C VAL A 32 20.62 0.05 28.37
N LEU A 33 21.52 -0.56 29.13
CA LEU A 33 21.96 -0.06 30.44
C LEU A 33 23.12 0.91 30.20
N MET A 34 23.01 2.13 30.72
CA MET A 34 24.03 3.17 30.60
C MET A 34 25.03 3.05 31.76
N GLU A 35 26.33 3.03 31.44
CA GLU A 35 27.43 2.94 32.41
C GLU A 35 28.40 4.12 32.25
N SER A 36 28.87 4.67 33.37
CA SER A 36 29.60 5.94 33.46
C SER A 36 31.11 5.71 33.45
N ASN A 37 31.77 5.87 32.31
CA ASN A 37 33.21 5.59 32.19
C ASN A 37 34.16 6.65 32.80
N GLY A 38 33.61 7.61 33.56
CA GLY A 38 34.35 8.66 34.28
C GLY A 38 35.13 9.65 33.40
N ALA A 39 34.85 9.71 32.08
CA ALA A 39 35.64 10.52 31.14
C ALA A 39 35.26 12.02 31.12
N LEU A 40 33.99 12.37 31.39
CA LEU A 40 33.52 13.75 31.50
C LEU A 40 32.94 14.05 32.88
N ASP A 41 31.96 13.24 33.30
CA ASP A 41 31.43 13.29 34.67
C ASP A 41 32.24 12.36 35.59
N THR A 42 31.89 12.33 36.88
CA THR A 42 32.49 11.39 37.83
C THR A 42 31.59 10.18 37.97
N GLU A 43 32.11 9.02 37.58
CA GLU A 43 31.61 7.68 37.92
C GLU A 43 31.13 7.64 39.39
N SER A 44 29.82 7.62 39.59
CA SER A 44 29.13 7.70 40.89
C SER A 44 28.23 6.49 41.15
N GLN A 45 27.65 5.91 40.10
CA GLN A 45 26.99 4.60 40.07
C GLN A 45 27.90 3.55 39.41
N ASN A 46 27.54 2.27 39.42
CA ASN A 46 28.33 1.17 38.84
C ASN A 46 27.50 -0.12 38.77
N TRP A 47 27.21 -0.65 37.58
CA TRP A 47 26.40 -1.86 37.42
C TRP A 47 27.11 -3.13 37.92
N SER A 48 26.61 -3.76 38.98
CA SER A 48 26.95 -5.16 39.27
C SER A 48 26.02 -6.13 38.53
N GLN A 49 26.47 -7.38 38.35
CA GLN A 49 25.64 -8.43 37.75
C GLN A 49 24.30 -8.63 38.47
N GLN A 50 24.22 -8.36 39.78
CA GLN A 50 22.97 -8.49 40.51
C GLN A 50 21.98 -7.38 40.13
N GLU A 51 22.44 -6.12 40.00
CA GLU A 51 21.58 -5.04 39.50
C GLU A 51 21.18 -5.27 38.03
N ILE A 52 22.06 -5.82 37.18
CA ILE A 52 21.73 -6.19 35.79
C ILE A 52 20.65 -7.29 35.76
N ASP A 53 20.80 -8.35 36.56
CA ASP A 53 19.84 -9.45 36.66
C ASP A 53 18.47 -8.96 37.19
N ASP A 54 18.47 -8.10 38.21
CA ASP A 54 17.25 -7.52 38.80
C ASP A 54 16.59 -6.46 37.88
N ALA A 55 17.37 -5.69 37.12
CA ALA A 55 16.90 -4.77 36.09
C ALA A 55 16.20 -5.51 34.95
N LEU A 56 16.81 -6.57 34.42
CA LEU A 56 16.21 -7.42 33.40
C LEU A 56 14.94 -8.12 33.92
N ALA A 57 14.91 -8.52 35.19
CA ALA A 57 13.70 -9.05 35.81
C ALA A 57 12.58 -7.99 35.92
N SER A 58 12.89 -6.77 36.36
CA SER A 58 11.94 -5.64 36.46
C SER A 58 11.38 -5.25 35.09
N ILE A 59 12.22 -5.20 34.05
CA ILE A 59 11.79 -4.99 32.66
C ILE A 59 10.86 -6.10 32.20
N THR A 60 11.24 -7.36 32.43
CA THR A 60 10.45 -8.53 32.02
C THR A 60 9.08 -8.55 32.71
N GLU A 61 9.02 -8.24 34.02
CA GLU A 61 7.75 -8.15 34.75
C GLU A 61 6.88 -6.99 34.23
N GLY A 62 7.48 -5.82 34.00
CA GLY A 62 6.76 -4.61 33.58
C GLY A 62 6.15 -4.70 32.18
N VAL A 63 6.85 -5.26 31.18
CA VAL A 63 6.28 -5.40 29.83
C VAL A 63 5.23 -6.50 29.76
N ASN A 64 5.48 -7.65 30.41
CA ASN A 64 4.53 -8.78 30.44
C ASN A 64 3.26 -8.50 31.25
N TRP A 65 3.21 -7.39 32.01
CA TRP A 65 1.96 -6.90 32.61
C TRP A 65 0.86 -6.68 31.56
N TRP A 66 1.23 -6.21 30.36
CA TRP A 66 0.28 -6.00 29.25
C TRP A 66 -0.20 -7.33 28.66
N GLY A 67 0.68 -8.32 28.49
CA GLY A 67 0.26 -9.69 28.12
C GLY A 67 -0.71 -10.28 29.15
N GLY A 68 -0.39 -10.17 30.44
CA GLY A 68 -1.25 -10.59 31.54
C GLY A 68 -2.54 -9.76 31.73
N LEU A 69 -2.68 -8.64 31.02
CA LEU A 69 -3.93 -7.87 30.89
C LEU A 69 -4.76 -8.38 29.71
N LEU A 70 -4.12 -8.68 28.58
CA LEU A 70 -4.74 -9.26 27.38
C LEU A 70 -5.31 -10.67 27.67
N ASP A 71 -4.55 -11.50 28.41
CA ASP A 71 -4.95 -12.82 28.95
C ASP A 71 -6.30 -12.85 29.70
N LYS A 72 -6.78 -11.69 30.16
CA LYS A 72 -8.04 -11.53 30.91
C LYS A 72 -9.22 -11.12 30.04
N MET A 73 -8.95 -10.68 28.82
CA MET A 73 -9.97 -10.25 27.87
C MET A 73 -10.53 -11.47 27.14
N ASN A 74 -11.75 -11.37 26.63
CA ASN A 74 -12.33 -12.39 25.77
C ASN A 74 -11.94 -12.05 24.32
N THR A 75 -10.70 -12.30 23.95
CA THR A 75 -10.16 -11.96 22.63
C THR A 75 -9.42 -13.13 22.00
N VAL A 76 -9.27 -13.08 20.68
CA VAL A 76 -8.45 -14.00 19.87
C VAL A 76 -6.97 -13.59 19.82
N HIS A 77 -6.65 -12.36 20.23
CA HIS A 77 -5.34 -11.74 19.97
C HIS A 77 -4.28 -12.10 21.02
N ASP A 78 -3.07 -12.42 20.54
CA ASP A 78 -1.87 -12.68 21.34
C ASP A 78 -0.97 -11.43 21.47
N LEU A 79 -0.12 -11.41 22.50
CA LEU A 79 0.95 -10.41 22.71
C LEU A 79 2.19 -11.05 23.35
N GLU A 80 3.31 -11.10 22.62
CA GLU A 80 4.58 -11.69 23.06
C GLU A 80 5.74 -10.68 23.03
N PHE A 81 6.62 -10.73 24.06
CA PHE A 81 7.78 -9.85 24.17
C PHE A 81 9.11 -10.62 24.01
N VAL A 82 9.88 -10.26 22.99
CA VAL A 82 11.23 -10.76 22.75
C VAL A 82 12.22 -9.77 23.36
N ILE A 83 12.76 -10.08 24.55
CA ILE A 83 13.79 -9.26 25.18
C ILE A 83 15.15 -9.54 24.52
N ASP A 84 15.83 -8.49 24.06
CA ASP A 84 17.24 -8.55 23.65
C ASP A 84 18.14 -7.99 24.75
N PRO A 85 18.68 -8.82 25.66
CA PRO A 85 19.49 -8.35 26.77
C PRO A 85 20.96 -8.07 26.35
N THR A 86 21.27 -7.92 25.05
CA THR A 86 22.64 -7.68 24.55
C THR A 86 23.29 -6.48 25.26
N PHE A 87 22.63 -5.32 25.25
CA PHE A 87 23.15 -4.08 25.83
C PHE A 87 22.80 -3.91 27.33
N ALA A 88 22.38 -5.00 27.97
CA ALA A 88 22.20 -5.10 29.42
C ALA A 88 23.28 -6.00 30.05
N ASN A 89 23.59 -7.13 29.42
CA ASN A 89 24.69 -8.01 29.82
C ASN A 89 26.07 -7.41 29.52
N ASP A 90 26.15 -6.48 28.58
CA ASP A 90 27.33 -5.66 28.26
C ASP A 90 26.86 -4.19 28.24
N PRO A 91 26.80 -3.51 29.41
CA PRO A 91 26.32 -2.14 29.52
C PRO A 91 27.09 -1.15 28.63
N PHE A 92 26.41 -0.13 28.13
CA PHE A 92 27.00 0.84 27.23
C PHE A 92 27.81 1.90 28.00
N GLU A 93 29.14 1.85 27.89
CA GLU A 93 30.05 2.90 28.37
C GLU A 93 29.76 4.25 27.68
N THR A 94 29.18 5.19 28.42
CA THR A 94 28.97 6.59 28.03
C THR A 94 29.90 7.52 28.83
N SER A 95 30.16 8.73 28.32
CA SER A 95 30.96 9.74 29.03
C SER A 95 30.24 10.41 30.21
N TYR A 96 28.93 10.16 30.35
CA TYR A 96 28.03 10.88 31.25
C TYR A 96 27.56 10.04 32.44
N GLU A 97 27.52 10.66 33.63
CA GLU A 97 26.84 10.11 34.79
C GLU A 97 25.36 10.49 34.71
N ALA A 98 24.53 9.56 34.24
CA ALA A 98 23.22 9.91 33.70
C ALA A 98 22.17 10.28 34.78
N ILE A 99 22.30 9.78 36.01
CA ILE A 99 21.39 10.08 37.12
C ILE A 99 21.70 11.44 37.78
N ASP A 100 22.99 11.78 37.92
CA ASP A 100 23.49 13.08 38.40
C ASP A 100 23.14 14.25 37.45
N ARG A 101 22.50 13.97 36.31
CA ARG A 101 22.08 14.96 35.30
C ARG A 101 20.57 15.19 35.23
N PRO A 102 20.16 16.41 34.85
CA PRO A 102 18.80 16.69 34.39
C PRO A 102 18.38 15.72 33.28
N SER A 103 17.20 15.12 33.42
CA SER A 103 16.65 14.18 32.42
C SER A 103 16.60 14.77 31.00
N THR A 104 16.53 16.10 30.85
CA THR A 104 16.63 16.80 29.56
C THR A 104 17.95 16.57 28.79
N ASP A 105 19.01 16.12 29.45
CA ASP A 105 20.31 15.83 28.83
C ASP A 105 20.36 14.42 28.17
N PHE A 106 19.26 13.64 28.17
CA PHE A 106 19.19 12.27 27.62
C PHE A 106 19.74 12.13 26.19
N SER A 107 19.55 13.18 25.36
CA SER A 107 19.97 13.20 23.96
C SER A 107 21.49 13.12 23.78
N ARG A 108 22.26 13.28 24.86
CA ARG A 108 23.71 13.07 24.87
C ARG A 108 24.08 11.59 24.89
N TYR A 109 23.74 10.85 25.95
CA TYR A 109 24.13 9.44 26.09
C TYR A 109 23.38 8.52 25.12
N VAL A 110 22.10 8.81 24.82
CA VAL A 110 21.37 8.11 23.73
C VAL A 110 21.98 8.43 22.36
N GLY A 111 22.52 9.64 22.18
CA GLY A 111 23.26 10.04 20.98
C GLY A 111 24.62 9.34 20.85
N GLU A 112 25.36 9.17 21.95
CA GLU A 112 26.59 8.36 21.99
C GLU A 112 26.29 6.89 21.64
N PHE A 113 25.25 6.30 22.24
CA PHE A 113 24.83 4.92 21.96
C PHE A 113 24.50 4.70 20.49
N LEU A 114 23.59 5.49 19.91
CA LEU A 114 23.19 5.35 18.50
C LEU A 114 24.37 5.60 17.55
N SER A 115 25.30 6.50 17.91
CA SER A 115 26.52 6.72 17.14
C SER A 115 27.49 5.53 17.19
N ALA A 116 27.58 4.85 18.33
CA ALA A 116 28.37 3.63 18.50
C ALA A 116 27.77 2.40 17.79
N GLN A 117 26.44 2.35 17.63
CA GLN A 117 25.74 1.35 16.82
C GLN A 117 25.71 1.69 15.32
N GLU A 118 26.52 2.66 14.86
CA GLU A 118 26.61 3.15 13.47
C GLU A 118 25.35 3.84 12.90
N PHE A 119 24.33 4.13 13.72
CA PHE A 119 23.11 4.88 13.33
C PHE A 119 23.35 6.40 13.26
N VAL A 120 24.33 6.81 12.46
CA VAL A 120 24.75 8.21 12.25
C VAL A 120 24.18 8.82 10.96
N GLY A 121 24.15 10.15 10.88
CA GLY A 121 23.76 10.88 9.66
C GLY A 121 22.25 11.06 9.45
N TYR A 122 21.41 10.54 10.35
CA TYR A 122 19.96 10.76 10.33
C TYR A 122 19.57 12.20 10.73
N PRO A 123 18.42 12.72 10.25
CA PRO A 123 18.00 14.10 10.48
C PRO A 123 17.55 14.42 11.91
N SER A 124 17.39 13.40 12.79
CA SER A 124 17.09 13.57 14.22
C SER A 124 17.40 12.29 15.00
N LEU A 125 17.56 12.42 16.32
CA LEU A 125 17.71 11.30 17.25
C LEU A 125 16.54 10.31 17.13
N ASN A 126 15.31 10.82 16.99
CA ASN A 126 14.11 10.00 16.78
C ASN A 126 14.20 9.15 15.51
N HIS A 127 14.69 9.71 14.40
CA HIS A 127 14.84 8.95 13.15
C HIS A 127 15.91 7.86 13.34
N ALA A 128 17.04 8.17 13.96
CA ALA A 128 18.07 7.18 14.27
C ALA A 128 17.55 6.05 15.19
N MET A 129 16.76 6.37 16.23
CA MET A 129 16.17 5.38 17.12
C MET A 129 15.13 4.49 16.43
N LEU A 130 14.23 5.07 15.61
CA LEU A 130 13.27 4.26 14.83
C LEU A 130 14.00 3.28 13.90
N ARG A 131 15.10 3.69 13.26
CA ARG A 131 15.89 2.79 12.39
C ARG A 131 16.70 1.75 13.17
N PHE A 132 17.15 2.06 14.40
CA PHE A 132 17.73 1.08 15.30
C PHE A 132 16.69 0.03 15.75
N ASN A 133 15.51 0.48 16.17
CA ASN A 133 14.40 -0.39 16.55
C ASN A 133 13.94 -1.25 15.37
N ASP A 134 13.83 -0.70 14.16
CA ASP A 134 13.50 -1.44 12.93
C ASP A 134 14.55 -2.52 12.61
N ALA A 135 15.85 -2.21 12.75
CA ALA A 135 16.91 -3.22 12.60
C ALA A 135 16.82 -4.33 13.68
N GLN A 136 16.37 -4.01 14.90
CA GLN A 136 16.12 -5.00 15.95
C GLN A 136 14.85 -5.83 15.65
N ARG A 137 13.77 -5.20 15.14
CA ARG A 137 12.55 -5.86 14.64
C ARG A 137 12.89 -6.89 13.56
N GLU A 138 13.69 -6.52 12.56
CA GLU A 138 14.16 -7.44 11.51
C GLU A 138 15.05 -8.58 12.06
N LYS A 139 15.97 -8.26 12.98
CA LYS A 139 16.91 -9.20 13.61
C LYS A 139 16.21 -10.34 14.36
N PHE A 140 15.10 -10.04 15.04
CA PHE A 140 14.32 -11.03 15.78
C PHE A 140 13.07 -11.53 15.03
N GLY A 141 12.69 -10.87 13.94
CA GLY A 141 11.55 -11.25 13.09
C GLY A 141 10.20 -10.97 13.75
N THR A 142 10.11 -9.87 14.51
CA THR A 142 8.90 -9.43 15.21
C THR A 142 8.09 -8.38 14.44
N ASP A 143 6.88 -8.09 14.89
CA ASP A 143 5.98 -7.10 14.28
C ASP A 143 6.38 -5.66 14.67
N TRP A 144 6.77 -5.47 15.93
CA TRP A 144 7.14 -4.18 16.52
C TRP A 144 8.50 -4.22 17.22
N ALA A 145 9.06 -3.05 17.56
CA ALA A 145 10.24 -2.95 18.41
C ALA A 145 10.37 -1.59 19.11
N PHE A 146 10.85 -1.59 20.36
CA PHE A 146 11.25 -0.37 21.06
C PHE A 146 12.46 -0.58 21.98
N THR A 147 13.07 0.54 22.40
CA THR A 147 14.26 0.54 23.26
C THR A 147 13.92 1.03 24.68
N ILE A 148 14.52 0.39 25.69
CA ILE A 148 14.47 0.85 27.08
C ILE A 148 15.87 1.32 27.47
N ILE A 149 16.04 2.62 27.65
CA ILE A 149 17.28 3.19 28.19
C ILE A 149 17.18 3.14 29.71
N MET A 150 17.97 2.28 30.35
CA MET A 150 18.04 2.22 31.80
C MET A 150 19.30 2.92 32.31
N VAL A 151 19.11 3.81 33.28
CA VAL A 151 20.16 4.59 33.96
C VAL A 151 20.33 4.00 35.34
N ASP A 152 21.56 3.75 35.80
CA ASP A 152 21.72 3.28 37.17
C ASP A 152 21.39 4.37 38.20
N ALA A 153 20.79 3.95 39.31
CA ALA A 153 20.37 4.74 40.45
C ALA A 153 20.33 3.85 41.72
N SER A 154 21.20 2.84 41.76
CA SER A 154 21.30 1.80 42.80
C SER A 154 21.79 2.37 44.15
N ASP A 155 22.75 3.29 44.11
CA ASP A 155 23.33 4.00 45.26
C ASP A 155 22.85 5.48 45.33
N ASP A 156 21.89 5.89 44.49
CA ASP A 156 21.31 7.24 44.53
C ASP A 156 20.38 7.46 45.76
N PRO A 157 20.42 8.64 46.43
CA PRO A 157 19.65 8.87 47.67
C PRO A 157 18.13 8.96 47.54
N ASP A 158 17.56 9.27 46.36
CA ASP A 158 16.10 9.33 46.17
C ASP A 158 15.56 8.65 44.89
N GLY A 159 16.43 8.18 43.99
CA GLY A 159 16.09 7.40 42.80
C GLY A 159 15.62 8.24 41.62
N HIS A 160 15.93 9.53 41.59
CA HIS A 160 15.47 10.48 40.59
C HIS A 160 16.61 11.19 39.85
N PHE A 161 16.31 11.63 38.62
CA PHE A 161 17.21 12.51 37.88
C PHE A 161 17.39 13.86 38.59
N ALA A 162 18.60 14.41 38.53
CA ALA A 162 18.88 15.73 39.06
C ALA A 162 17.93 16.81 38.48
N SER A 163 17.69 17.89 39.23
CA SER A 163 16.57 18.80 38.97
C SER A 163 16.59 19.53 37.60
N GLY A 164 15.92 18.95 36.60
CA GLY A 164 15.55 19.60 35.34
C GLY A 164 14.92 18.62 34.33
N GLY A 165 13.71 18.93 33.87
CA GLY A 165 12.89 17.99 33.09
C GLY A 165 11.87 17.23 33.94
N PHE A 166 11.80 15.93 33.74
CA PHE A 166 11.08 14.93 34.55
C PHE A 166 11.99 14.43 35.67
N ALA A 167 11.42 14.01 36.81
CA ALA A 167 12.19 13.47 37.93
C ALA A 167 12.34 11.95 37.87
N GLY A 168 11.29 11.23 37.44
CA GLY A 168 11.30 9.77 37.27
C GLY A 168 11.58 9.36 35.83
N ALA A 169 10.96 8.26 35.41
CA ALA A 169 10.97 7.80 34.04
C ALA A 169 10.17 8.74 33.10
N PHE A 170 10.32 8.53 31.79
CA PHE A 170 9.55 9.18 30.73
C PHE A 170 9.72 8.43 29.40
N ALA A 171 8.73 8.55 28.50
CA ALA A 171 8.69 7.85 27.22
C ALA A 171 8.36 8.75 26.01
N TYR A 172 8.64 8.23 24.82
CA TYR A 172 8.27 8.83 23.54
C TYR A 172 7.44 7.82 22.70
N SER A 173 6.30 8.28 22.17
CA SER A 173 5.33 7.43 21.47
C SER A 173 5.73 7.06 20.04
N GLY A 174 5.07 6.03 19.49
CA GLY A 174 5.27 5.55 18.13
C GLY A 174 6.46 4.60 18.03
N GLY A 175 6.57 3.63 18.96
CA GLY A 175 7.64 2.63 18.94
C GLY A 175 9.06 3.19 19.14
N LEU A 176 9.21 4.36 19.77
CA LEU A 176 10.50 5.02 20.00
C LEU A 176 11.25 4.38 21.19
N PHE A 177 11.26 5.03 22.34
CA PHE A 177 12.00 4.58 23.51
C PHE A 177 11.49 5.24 24.78
N MET A 178 11.82 4.63 25.91
CA MET A 178 11.65 5.21 27.24
C MET A 178 12.97 5.25 27.99
N VAL A 179 13.06 6.16 28.96
CA VAL A 179 14.22 6.30 29.86
C VAL A 179 13.73 6.08 31.29
N THR A 180 14.40 5.23 32.06
CA THR A 180 14.07 4.99 33.48
C THR A 180 15.32 4.83 34.36
N PRO A 181 15.34 5.39 35.58
CA PRO A 181 16.27 4.97 36.62
C PRO A 181 16.05 3.49 37.01
N SER A 182 17.11 2.79 37.40
CA SER A 182 17.11 1.35 37.76
C SER A 182 16.29 1.04 39.02
N SER A 183 16.17 2.01 39.93
CA SER A 183 15.43 1.92 41.19
C SER A 183 13.91 2.03 41.06
N ARG A 184 13.37 2.29 39.85
CA ARG A 184 11.91 2.36 39.61
C ARG A 184 11.28 0.97 39.51
N PRO A 185 10.06 0.78 40.05
CA PRO A 185 9.39 -0.52 40.03
C PRO A 185 8.90 -0.89 38.62
N ALA A 186 8.70 -2.20 38.37
CA ALA A 186 8.10 -2.75 37.16
C ALA A 186 6.75 -2.11 36.77
N SER A 187 5.99 -1.58 37.73
CA SER A 187 4.76 -0.82 37.47
C SER A 187 4.98 0.53 36.77
N THR A 188 6.14 1.16 36.93
CA THR A 188 6.55 2.32 36.11
C THR A 188 6.88 1.85 34.70
N ILE A 189 7.56 0.72 34.53
CA ILE A 189 7.87 0.15 33.20
C ILE A 189 6.58 -0.17 32.44
N ALA A 190 5.57 -0.75 33.09
CA ALA A 190 4.24 -0.98 32.50
C ALA A 190 3.54 0.32 32.06
N HIS A 191 3.62 1.39 32.87
CA HIS A 191 3.07 2.71 32.58
C HIS A 191 3.76 3.36 31.36
N GLU A 192 5.08 3.48 31.38
CA GLU A 192 5.88 4.06 30.29
C GLU A 192 5.72 3.28 28.97
N MET A 193 5.56 1.96 29.03
CA MET A 193 5.28 1.16 27.83
C MET A 193 3.92 1.49 27.21
N GLY A 194 2.93 1.92 28.01
CA GLY A 194 1.66 2.44 27.48
C GLY A 194 1.88 3.64 26.56
N HIS A 195 2.78 4.56 26.92
CA HIS A 195 3.14 5.72 26.09
C HIS A 195 3.84 5.34 24.77
N ILE A 196 4.65 4.27 24.74
CA ILE A 196 5.31 3.78 23.51
C ILE A 196 4.27 3.52 22.41
N PHE A 197 3.09 3.01 22.79
CA PHE A 197 1.96 2.71 21.91
C PHE A 197 0.84 3.76 22.02
N TRP A 198 1.17 5.04 22.20
CA TRP A 198 0.23 6.19 22.21
C TRP A 198 -0.72 6.32 23.41
N GLY A 199 -0.59 5.52 24.46
CA GLY A 199 -1.27 5.76 25.73
C GLY A 199 -0.95 7.17 26.27
N LEU A 200 -1.94 7.83 26.88
CA LEU A 200 -1.82 9.21 27.37
C LEU A 200 -1.91 9.28 28.88
N ASP A 201 -1.25 10.27 29.47
CA ASP A 201 -1.30 10.47 30.92
C ASP A 201 -2.66 10.96 31.39
N GLU A 202 -3.13 10.37 32.49
CA GLU A 202 -4.45 10.63 33.05
C GLU A 202 -4.41 11.42 34.37
N TYR A 203 -3.23 11.65 34.96
CA TYR A 203 -3.09 12.39 36.21
C TYR A 203 -2.94 13.92 36.02
N SER A 204 -2.90 14.67 37.13
CA SER A 204 -2.79 16.14 37.08
C SER A 204 -1.39 16.57 36.63
N GLY A 205 -1.31 17.15 35.43
CA GLY A 205 -0.05 17.45 34.74
C GLY A 205 0.11 16.71 33.41
N GLY A 206 -0.69 15.66 33.17
CA GLY A 206 -0.86 14.98 31.88
C GLY A 206 -1.51 15.83 30.79
N LEU A 207 -1.65 15.27 29.58
CA LEU A 207 -2.29 15.95 28.47
C LEU A 207 -3.83 16.01 28.65
N PRO A 208 -4.49 17.14 28.28
CA PRO A 208 -5.92 17.37 28.55
C PRO A 208 -6.85 16.30 28.00
N TRP A 209 -8.04 16.16 28.61
CA TRP A 209 -9.10 15.22 28.21
C TRP A 209 -9.57 15.31 26.74
N ASP A 210 -9.33 16.41 26.03
CA ASP A 210 -9.68 16.61 24.61
C ASP A 210 -8.53 16.29 23.64
N THR A 211 -7.37 15.89 24.15
CA THR A 211 -6.25 15.34 23.38
C THR A 211 -6.65 14.03 22.69
N ARG A 212 -6.20 13.85 21.45
CA ARG A 212 -6.46 12.66 20.64
C ARG A 212 -5.22 12.14 19.91
N VAL A 213 -4.97 10.83 20.03
CA VAL A 213 -3.80 10.11 19.50
C VAL A 213 -4.14 8.63 19.25
N GLY A 214 -3.17 7.83 18.83
CA GLY A 214 -3.32 6.40 18.60
C GLY A 214 -4.07 6.09 17.32
N TYR A 215 -4.09 4.81 16.94
CA TYR A 215 -4.54 4.38 15.61
C TYR A 215 -5.95 4.86 15.23
N TYR A 216 -6.87 4.92 16.19
CA TYR A 216 -8.25 5.38 15.97
C TYR A 216 -8.49 6.88 16.26
N ASN A 217 -7.44 7.67 16.51
CA ASN A 217 -7.56 9.06 16.99
C ASN A 217 -8.41 9.18 18.28
N SER A 218 -8.22 8.20 19.18
CA SER A 218 -8.95 8.02 20.43
C SER A 218 -8.69 9.17 21.40
N GLN A 219 -9.69 9.50 22.22
CA GLN A 219 -9.67 10.64 23.13
C GLN A 219 -9.32 10.23 24.56
N ASN A 220 -8.57 11.07 25.29
CA ASN A 220 -8.15 10.84 26.68
C ASN A 220 -9.30 10.96 27.70
N LEU A 221 -10.33 10.09 27.60
CA LEU A 221 -11.56 10.24 28.39
C LEU A 221 -11.39 9.96 29.89
N ASN A 222 -10.35 9.22 30.32
CA ASN A 222 -10.08 9.00 31.74
C ASN A 222 -9.21 10.10 32.40
N ALA A 223 -8.83 11.16 31.67
CA ALA A 223 -8.01 12.27 32.17
C ALA A 223 -8.62 13.01 33.39
N HIS A 224 -7.76 13.50 34.29
CA HIS A 224 -8.18 14.15 35.54
C HIS A 224 -9.03 15.43 35.35
N ASP A 225 -8.94 16.07 34.19
CA ASP A 225 -9.61 17.33 33.87
C ASP A 225 -10.90 17.16 33.03
N ASN A 226 -11.32 15.91 32.74
CA ASN A 226 -12.54 15.62 32.00
C ASN A 226 -13.75 16.36 32.63
N PRO A 227 -14.38 17.32 31.91
CA PRO A 227 -15.40 18.22 32.44
C PRO A 227 -16.79 17.58 32.55
N THR A 228 -16.92 16.29 32.22
CA THR A 228 -18.20 15.56 32.21
C THR A 228 -18.84 15.59 33.62
N PRO A 229 -20.06 16.16 33.79
CA PRO A 229 -20.62 16.38 35.12
C PRO A 229 -20.87 15.09 35.91
N GLY A 230 -20.07 14.88 36.96
CA GLY A 230 -20.14 13.67 37.81
C GLY A 230 -19.21 12.54 37.38
N PHE A 231 -18.30 12.78 36.42
CA PHE A 231 -17.19 11.89 36.11
C PHE A 231 -16.33 11.58 37.35
N VAL A 232 -15.82 10.34 37.39
CA VAL A 232 -14.89 9.84 38.38
C VAL A 232 -13.88 9.00 37.62
N GLN A 233 -12.59 9.32 37.74
CA GLN A 233 -11.53 8.55 37.07
C GLN A 233 -11.53 7.09 37.53
N GLU A 234 -11.45 6.19 36.57
CA GLU A 234 -11.34 4.75 36.79
C GLU A 234 -9.92 4.34 37.22
N THR A 235 -9.75 3.09 37.63
CA THR A 235 -8.44 2.52 37.99
C THR A 235 -7.70 2.15 36.70
N SER A 236 -6.54 2.74 36.46
CA SER A 236 -5.81 2.71 35.18
C SER A 236 -4.30 2.76 35.43
N ILE A 237 -3.52 2.05 34.62
CA ILE A 237 -2.06 2.11 34.67
C ILE A 237 -1.53 3.50 34.29
N MET A 238 -2.25 4.28 33.48
CA MET A 238 -1.84 5.62 33.02
C MET A 238 -2.13 6.76 34.02
N ARG A 239 -2.46 6.42 35.28
CA ARG A 239 -2.63 7.40 36.38
C ARG A 239 -1.35 7.50 37.21
N GLY A 240 -1.35 8.37 38.21
CA GLY A 240 -0.24 8.53 39.15
C GLY A 240 -0.49 7.89 40.51
N GLY A 241 0.58 7.58 41.24
CA GLY A 241 0.55 7.15 42.64
C GLY A 241 -0.30 5.91 42.89
N ASN A 242 -1.10 5.92 43.97
CA ASN A 242 -1.89 4.76 44.40
C ASN A 242 -2.81 4.19 43.31
N ALA A 243 -3.32 5.02 42.38
CA ALA A 243 -4.21 4.54 41.31
C ALA A 243 -3.48 3.66 40.29
N LEU A 244 -2.23 3.98 39.96
CA LEU A 244 -1.33 3.15 39.15
C LEU A 244 -1.00 1.86 39.89
N VAL A 245 -0.65 1.95 41.18
CA VAL A 245 -0.31 0.76 41.99
C VAL A 245 -1.52 -0.17 42.14
N ASP A 246 -2.71 0.36 42.37
CA ASP A 246 -3.96 -0.42 42.41
C ASP A 246 -4.27 -1.05 41.05
N ALA A 247 -4.06 -0.34 39.94
CA ALA A 247 -4.22 -0.86 38.58
C ALA A 247 -3.23 -1.99 38.27
N TYR A 248 -1.96 -1.79 38.60
CA TYR A 248 -0.89 -2.76 38.39
C TYR A 248 -1.19 -4.07 39.15
N ASN A 249 -1.47 -3.98 40.46
CA ASN A 249 -1.77 -5.13 41.31
C ASN A 249 -3.06 -5.87 40.92
N GLN A 250 -4.05 -5.16 40.36
CA GLN A 250 -5.27 -5.77 39.86
C GLN A 250 -5.13 -6.29 38.42
N VAL A 251 -4.09 -5.85 37.69
CA VAL A 251 -3.89 -5.98 36.24
C VAL A 251 -5.19 -5.59 35.50
N VAL A 252 -5.47 -4.29 35.48
CA VAL A 252 -6.63 -3.63 34.83
C VAL A 252 -6.26 -2.23 34.30
N SER A 253 -6.90 -1.83 33.21
CA SER A 253 -7.05 -0.45 32.72
C SER A 253 -8.42 -0.29 32.05
N PRO A 254 -9.01 0.91 31.99
CA PRO A 254 -10.36 1.11 31.46
C PRO A 254 -10.34 1.21 29.92
N GLU A 255 -11.46 0.85 29.31
CA GLU A 255 -11.66 0.76 27.85
C GLU A 255 -11.17 1.99 27.07
N SER A 256 -11.43 3.20 27.58
CA SER A 256 -10.99 4.43 26.91
C SER A 256 -9.48 4.65 26.86
N THR A 257 -8.73 4.06 27.80
CA THR A 257 -7.26 4.04 27.79
C THR A 257 -6.75 2.99 26.82
N LEU A 258 -7.40 1.81 26.80
CA LEU A 258 -7.08 0.69 25.92
C LEU A 258 -7.30 1.08 24.44
N ALA A 259 -8.32 1.87 24.16
CA ALA A 259 -8.57 2.42 22.82
C ALA A 259 -7.48 3.38 22.32
N LEU A 260 -6.57 3.89 23.17
CA LEU A 260 -5.40 4.67 22.73
C LEU A 260 -4.30 3.76 22.14
N ILE A 261 -4.10 2.58 22.74
CA ILE A 261 -3.07 1.59 22.35
C ILE A 261 -3.52 0.62 21.24
N GLY A 262 -4.70 0.86 20.66
CA GLY A 262 -5.31 0.03 19.61
C GLY A 262 -6.30 -1.02 20.10
N TRP A 263 -6.46 -1.22 21.42
CA TRP A 263 -7.39 -2.22 21.96
C TRP A 263 -8.80 -1.61 22.10
N ARG A 264 -9.61 -1.77 21.05
CA ARG A 264 -11.04 -1.48 21.04
C ARG A 264 -11.72 -2.58 20.23
N ASP A 265 -12.79 -3.13 20.77
CA ASP A 265 -13.66 -4.14 20.16
C ASP A 265 -15.07 -3.54 20.18
N SER A 266 -15.53 -3.04 19.03
CA SER A 266 -16.73 -2.19 18.94
C SER A 266 -18.05 -2.96 18.89
N ASP A 267 -18.06 -4.26 18.56
CA ASP A 267 -19.28 -5.09 18.46
C ASP A 267 -19.33 -6.28 19.44
N SER A 268 -18.21 -6.54 20.14
CA SER A 268 -18.01 -7.55 21.17
C SER A 268 -17.95 -9.01 20.69
N ASP A 269 -17.39 -9.26 19.51
CA ASP A 269 -17.10 -10.62 19.04
C ASP A 269 -15.77 -11.21 19.59
N GLY A 270 -14.83 -10.34 19.99
CA GLY A 270 -13.50 -10.69 20.51
C GLY A 270 -12.32 -10.25 19.63
N VAL A 271 -12.56 -9.62 18.48
CA VAL A 271 -11.54 -9.08 17.58
C VAL A 271 -11.45 -7.55 17.78
N PHE A 272 -10.25 -6.99 17.93
CA PHE A 272 -10.08 -5.54 17.98
C PHE A 272 -10.20 -4.88 16.60
N ASP A 273 -10.86 -3.72 16.51
CA ASP A 273 -11.18 -2.99 15.27
C ASP A 273 -9.98 -2.73 14.33
N VAL A 274 -8.74 -2.62 14.84
CA VAL A 274 -7.52 -2.49 14.01
C VAL A 274 -7.32 -3.70 13.09
N LEU A 275 -7.82 -4.86 13.50
CA LEU A 275 -7.69 -6.13 12.83
C LEU A 275 -9.06 -6.67 12.36
N ASP A 276 -10.20 -6.25 12.94
CA ASP A 276 -11.53 -6.52 12.35
C ASP A 276 -11.77 -5.67 11.08
N VAL A 277 -11.21 -6.14 9.97
CA VAL A 277 -11.42 -5.61 8.63
C VAL A 277 -11.57 -6.78 7.65
N PRO A 278 -12.69 -6.88 6.91
CA PRO A 278 -12.90 -7.93 5.94
C PRO A 278 -11.74 -8.07 4.95
N LEU A 279 -11.36 -9.32 4.67
CA LEU A 279 -10.34 -9.64 3.65
C LEU A 279 -10.87 -9.26 2.25
N ASP A 280 -9.97 -8.91 1.34
CA ASP A 280 -10.31 -8.70 -0.06
C ASP A 280 -10.10 -9.99 -0.88
N LEU A 281 -10.91 -10.15 -1.93
CA LEU A 281 -10.94 -11.33 -2.80
C LEU A 281 -11.51 -10.96 -4.18
N ASP A 282 -10.63 -10.69 -5.15
CA ASP A 282 -11.02 -10.60 -6.57
C ASP A 282 -10.62 -11.89 -7.29
N VAL A 283 -11.59 -12.78 -7.45
CA VAL A 283 -11.45 -14.06 -8.16
C VAL A 283 -12.52 -14.28 -9.21
N VAL A 284 -12.14 -15.10 -10.20
CA VAL A 284 -13.03 -15.85 -11.07
C VAL A 284 -12.82 -17.34 -10.82
N GLY A 285 -13.92 -18.07 -10.60
CA GLY A 285 -13.93 -19.52 -10.45
C GLY A 285 -14.95 -20.18 -11.37
N HIS A 286 -14.64 -21.35 -11.93
CA HIS A 286 -15.55 -22.09 -12.79
C HIS A 286 -15.37 -23.61 -12.67
N PHE A 287 -16.41 -24.36 -13.01
CA PHE A 287 -16.41 -25.82 -13.03
C PHE A 287 -16.24 -26.37 -14.45
N ASP A 288 -15.25 -27.25 -14.61
CA ASP A 288 -15.09 -28.13 -15.77
C ASP A 288 -15.84 -29.45 -15.50
N SER A 289 -16.94 -29.64 -16.23
CA SER A 289 -17.81 -30.81 -16.16
C SER A 289 -17.18 -32.08 -16.77
N ASP A 290 -16.29 -31.95 -17.75
CA ASP A 290 -15.62 -33.07 -18.43
C ASP A 290 -14.51 -33.67 -17.57
N THR A 291 -13.75 -32.85 -16.82
CA THR A 291 -12.72 -33.34 -15.88
C THR A 291 -13.20 -33.45 -14.44
N SER A 292 -14.35 -32.87 -14.09
CA SER A 292 -14.85 -32.71 -12.71
C SER A 292 -13.90 -31.90 -11.82
N THR A 293 -13.30 -30.85 -12.39
CA THR A 293 -12.36 -29.94 -11.72
C THR A 293 -12.99 -28.57 -11.54
N TYR A 294 -12.78 -27.95 -10.37
CA TYR A 294 -13.06 -26.55 -10.17
C TYR A 294 -11.77 -25.75 -10.24
N HIS A 295 -11.76 -24.68 -11.04
CA HIS A 295 -10.63 -23.78 -11.25
C HIS A 295 -10.93 -22.44 -10.56
N VAL A 296 -9.90 -21.80 -9.99
CA VAL A 296 -9.98 -20.46 -9.39
C VAL A 296 -8.73 -19.67 -9.79
N VAL A 297 -8.92 -18.48 -10.35
CA VAL A 297 -7.84 -17.54 -10.71
C VAL A 297 -8.18 -16.15 -10.17
N GLY A 298 -7.20 -15.45 -9.61
CA GLY A 298 -7.39 -14.09 -9.09
C GLY A 298 -6.38 -13.72 -7.99
N THR A 299 -6.77 -12.86 -7.07
CA THR A 299 -5.97 -12.42 -5.92
C THR A 299 -6.78 -12.41 -4.63
N ALA A 300 -6.08 -12.43 -3.49
CA ALA A 300 -6.65 -12.15 -2.17
C ALA A 300 -5.67 -11.30 -1.35
N ALA A 301 -6.21 -10.42 -0.50
CA ALA A 301 -5.42 -9.53 0.35
C ALA A 301 -6.03 -9.37 1.76
N ALA A 302 -5.18 -9.26 2.77
CA ALA A 302 -5.54 -8.67 4.06
C ALA A 302 -5.67 -7.15 3.88
N VAL A 303 -6.68 -6.56 4.50
CA VAL A 303 -6.97 -5.12 4.39
C VAL A 303 -6.65 -4.45 5.73
N ALA A 304 -6.01 -3.29 5.69
CA ALA A 304 -5.72 -2.49 6.87
C ALA A 304 -6.84 -1.50 7.17
N LEU A 305 -7.21 -1.35 8.45
CA LEU A 305 -8.05 -0.24 8.88
C LEU A 305 -7.29 1.08 8.63
N GLN A 306 -7.98 2.13 8.19
CA GLN A 306 -7.32 3.43 8.03
C GLN A 306 -6.79 3.97 9.37
N ASN A 307 -5.48 4.22 9.45
CA ASN A 307 -4.84 4.86 10.60
C ASN A 307 -5.21 6.35 10.68
N GLN A 308 -6.01 6.71 11.68
CA GLN A 308 -6.55 8.05 11.90
C GLN A 308 -5.67 8.93 12.81
N ASN A 309 -4.54 8.41 13.31
CA ASN A 309 -3.72 9.05 14.33
C ASN A 309 -3.41 10.52 13.98
N SER A 310 -3.55 11.41 14.97
CA SER A 310 -3.18 12.82 14.84
C SER A 310 -1.67 13.00 14.61
N SER A 311 -0.89 12.04 15.08
CA SER A 311 0.57 12.01 15.16
C SER A 311 1.15 10.78 14.44
N GLY A 312 2.45 10.50 14.59
CA GLY A 312 3.08 9.30 14.02
C GLY A 312 3.37 9.38 12.52
N ILE A 313 3.66 8.23 11.92
CA ILE A 313 3.89 8.11 10.48
C ILE A 313 2.56 7.98 9.72
N LYS A 314 1.53 7.40 10.36
CA LYS A 314 0.18 7.19 9.78
C LYS A 314 0.20 6.25 8.56
N SER A 315 0.97 5.18 8.66
CA SER A 315 0.82 4.03 7.78
C SER A 315 -0.46 3.27 8.14
N ASP A 316 -1.15 2.74 7.13
CA ASP A 316 -2.27 1.82 7.33
C ASP A 316 -1.66 0.42 7.44
N ILE A 317 -1.87 -0.26 8.57
CA ILE A 317 -1.17 -1.49 8.93
C ILE A 317 -2.18 -2.58 9.35
N THR A 318 -1.96 -3.81 8.94
CA THR A 318 -2.64 -5.00 9.50
C THR A 318 -1.68 -6.14 9.82
N LEU A 319 -2.04 -6.96 10.81
CA LEU A 319 -1.36 -8.21 11.15
C LEU A 319 -2.06 -9.44 10.55
N ASN A 320 -3.25 -9.30 9.97
CA ASN A 320 -4.06 -10.42 9.49
C ASN A 320 -3.35 -11.21 8.37
N GLU A 321 -3.50 -12.54 8.38
CA GLU A 321 -2.99 -13.43 7.35
C GLU A 321 -4.14 -14.22 6.70
N ILE A 322 -4.13 -14.30 5.37
CA ILE A 322 -5.03 -15.19 4.64
C ILE A 322 -4.61 -16.62 4.97
N SER A 323 -5.34 -17.29 5.85
CA SER A 323 -5.01 -18.64 6.29
C SER A 323 -5.46 -19.69 5.27
N GLU A 324 -6.69 -19.56 4.77
CA GLU A 324 -7.28 -20.52 3.82
C GLU A 324 -8.12 -19.85 2.73
N LEU A 325 -8.09 -20.43 1.53
CA LEU A 325 -9.21 -20.34 0.58
C LEU A 325 -10.18 -21.48 0.89
N GLN A 326 -11.44 -21.16 1.11
CA GLN A 326 -12.51 -22.12 1.42
C GLN A 326 -13.62 -22.08 0.36
N TYR A 327 -14.26 -23.23 0.15
CA TYR A 327 -15.47 -23.37 -0.65
C TYR A 327 -16.59 -24.07 0.13
N SER A 328 -17.84 -23.79 -0.21
CA SER A 328 -19.02 -24.54 0.26
C SER A 328 -19.89 -24.93 -0.92
N LEU A 329 -20.50 -26.12 -0.85
CA LEU A 329 -21.41 -26.65 -1.87
C LEU A 329 -22.83 -26.74 -1.31
N ASP A 330 -23.82 -26.29 -2.08
CA ASP A 330 -25.25 -26.35 -1.77
C ASP A 330 -25.65 -25.77 -0.39
N GLY A 331 -24.89 -24.79 0.11
CA GLY A 331 -25.06 -24.21 1.46
C GLY A 331 -24.64 -25.15 2.60
N GLY A 332 -23.74 -26.09 2.32
CA GLY A 332 -23.16 -27.03 3.27
C GLY A 332 -22.06 -26.44 4.16
N ASN A 333 -21.18 -27.31 4.67
CA ASN A 333 -20.03 -26.90 5.46
C ASN A 333 -18.90 -26.38 4.56
N TRP A 334 -18.29 -25.26 4.95
CA TRP A 334 -17.04 -24.79 4.37
C TRP A 334 -15.93 -25.85 4.43
N THR A 335 -15.18 -25.96 3.33
CA THR A 335 -14.11 -26.92 3.11
C THR A 335 -12.90 -26.19 2.53
N THR A 336 -11.72 -26.42 3.08
CA THR A 336 -10.45 -25.85 2.60
C THR A 336 -10.15 -26.31 1.17
N ALA A 337 -10.00 -25.37 0.24
CA ALA A 337 -9.45 -25.61 -1.10
C ALA A 337 -7.92 -25.51 -1.08
N ALA A 338 -7.38 -24.50 -0.41
CA ALA A 338 -5.94 -24.27 -0.24
C ALA A 338 -5.65 -23.62 1.11
N VAL A 339 -4.46 -23.91 1.66
CA VAL A 339 -3.86 -23.18 2.80
C VAL A 339 -2.85 -22.20 2.21
N ILE A 340 -2.88 -20.95 2.68
CA ILE A 340 -2.12 -19.83 2.10
C ILE A 340 -1.02 -19.39 3.08
N GLY A 341 -1.40 -18.79 4.22
CA GLY A 341 -0.46 -18.31 5.26
C GLY A 341 0.38 -17.11 4.79
N GLN A 342 -0.29 -16.11 4.21
CA GLN A 342 0.31 -14.89 3.66
C GLN A 342 -0.67 -13.71 3.76
N ASN A 343 -0.18 -12.47 3.93
CA ASN A 343 -1.05 -11.28 3.97
C ASN A 343 -1.59 -10.88 2.58
N VAL A 344 -0.93 -11.30 1.49
CA VAL A 344 -1.37 -11.13 0.09
C VAL A 344 -1.00 -12.38 -0.69
N ALA A 345 -1.88 -12.85 -1.59
CA ALA A 345 -1.64 -14.05 -2.40
C ALA A 345 -2.24 -13.95 -3.81
N ASP A 346 -1.43 -14.28 -4.81
CA ASP A 346 -1.89 -14.65 -6.16
C ASP A 346 -2.52 -16.05 -6.13
N LEU A 347 -3.68 -16.21 -6.76
CA LEU A 347 -4.42 -17.47 -6.81
C LEU A 347 -4.44 -17.99 -8.25
N ASP A 348 -3.83 -19.15 -8.47
CA ASP A 348 -4.01 -20.02 -9.64
C ASP A 348 -4.15 -21.46 -9.13
N LEU A 349 -5.39 -21.88 -8.92
CA LEU A 349 -5.75 -23.08 -8.17
C LEU A 349 -6.72 -23.96 -8.95
N SER A 350 -6.63 -25.27 -8.73
CA SER A 350 -7.50 -26.26 -9.37
C SER A 350 -7.68 -27.49 -8.48
N PHE A 351 -8.93 -27.84 -8.16
CA PHE A 351 -9.25 -28.93 -7.23
C PHE A 351 -10.46 -29.78 -7.71
N PRO A 352 -10.44 -31.11 -7.51
CA PRO A 352 -11.49 -31.99 -8.01
C PRO A 352 -12.74 -31.97 -7.14
N ILE A 353 -13.92 -31.74 -7.74
CA ILE A 353 -15.22 -31.85 -7.06
C ILE A 353 -15.92 -33.13 -7.55
N LEU A 354 -15.85 -34.17 -6.71
CA LEU A 354 -16.37 -35.52 -7.03
C LEU A 354 -17.80 -35.77 -6.54
N THR A 355 -18.43 -34.77 -5.91
CA THR A 355 -19.83 -34.77 -5.48
C THR A 355 -20.64 -33.86 -6.40
N PRO A 356 -21.77 -34.31 -6.97
CA PRO A 356 -22.69 -33.41 -7.65
C PRO A 356 -23.15 -32.29 -6.71
N PHE A 357 -23.25 -31.07 -7.25
CA PHE A 357 -23.69 -29.85 -6.58
C PHE A 357 -24.48 -28.99 -7.56
N ASP A 358 -25.38 -28.15 -7.06
CA ASP A 358 -26.09 -27.13 -7.82
C ASP A 358 -25.40 -25.77 -7.66
N THR A 359 -24.98 -25.40 -6.44
CA THR A 359 -24.28 -24.12 -6.14
C THR A 359 -22.93 -24.31 -5.46
N ILE A 360 -22.00 -23.38 -5.72
CA ILE A 360 -20.72 -23.26 -5.03
C ILE A 360 -20.53 -21.83 -4.53
N GLN A 361 -20.00 -21.69 -3.33
CA GLN A 361 -19.63 -20.44 -2.70
C GLN A 361 -18.13 -20.45 -2.41
N LEU A 362 -17.43 -19.34 -2.66
CA LEU A 362 -16.00 -19.17 -2.37
C LEU A 362 -15.80 -18.04 -1.35
N ARG A 363 -14.79 -18.16 -0.48
CA ARG A 363 -14.27 -17.08 0.37
C ARG A 363 -12.83 -17.35 0.79
N VAL A 364 -12.09 -16.32 1.17
CA VAL A 364 -10.90 -16.49 2.02
C VAL A 364 -11.23 -16.23 3.49
N ILE A 365 -10.41 -16.77 4.38
CA ILE A 365 -10.55 -16.64 5.83
C ILE A 365 -9.19 -16.52 6.52
N ASP A 366 -9.11 -15.65 7.51
CA ASP A 366 -8.07 -15.66 8.55
C ASP A 366 -8.51 -16.65 9.65
N GLY A 367 -7.68 -17.65 9.93
CA GLY A 367 -8.05 -18.83 10.72
C GLY A 367 -8.05 -18.60 12.23
N ASP A 368 -7.33 -17.57 12.69
CA ASP A 368 -7.16 -17.26 14.10
C ASP A 368 -8.16 -16.18 14.55
N THR A 369 -8.43 -15.17 13.71
CA THR A 369 -9.50 -14.18 13.94
C THR A 369 -10.88 -14.64 13.49
N GLY A 370 -10.98 -15.50 12.46
CA GLY A 370 -12.24 -15.94 11.87
C GLY A 370 -12.83 -14.99 10.82
N ILE A 371 -12.18 -13.85 10.56
CA ILE A 371 -12.58 -12.85 9.56
C ILE A 371 -12.55 -13.46 8.17
N THR A 372 -13.54 -13.13 7.34
CA THR A 372 -13.59 -13.60 5.94
C THR A 372 -13.68 -12.47 4.94
N SER A 373 -13.39 -12.78 3.68
CA SER A 373 -13.81 -11.94 2.57
C SER A 373 -15.33 -11.93 2.41
N PRO A 374 -15.87 -11.02 1.56
CA PRO A 374 -17.12 -11.26 0.87
C PRO A 374 -17.16 -12.67 0.23
N VAL A 375 -18.36 -13.21 0.10
CA VAL A 375 -18.59 -14.53 -0.54
C VAL A 375 -18.80 -14.33 -2.03
N VAL A 376 -18.12 -15.14 -2.85
CA VAL A 376 -18.28 -15.15 -4.30
C VAL A 376 -19.07 -16.39 -4.70
N ASP A 377 -20.27 -16.19 -5.27
CA ASP A 377 -21.24 -17.24 -5.59
C ASP A 377 -21.18 -17.68 -7.07
N GLY A 378 -21.29 -18.98 -7.32
CA GLY A 378 -21.42 -19.58 -8.66
C GLY A 378 -22.23 -20.88 -8.66
N THR A 379 -22.31 -21.53 -9.82
CA THR A 379 -23.04 -22.81 -10.01
C THR A 379 -22.24 -23.79 -10.87
N VAL A 380 -22.82 -24.95 -11.15
CA VAL A 380 -22.26 -25.93 -12.10
C VAL A 380 -22.17 -25.40 -13.55
N THR A 381 -22.95 -24.37 -13.92
CA THR A 381 -22.89 -23.72 -15.26
C THR A 381 -22.52 -22.23 -15.23
N THR A 382 -22.67 -21.55 -14.09
CA THR A 382 -22.38 -20.11 -13.94
C THR A 382 -21.03 -19.92 -13.23
N PRO A 383 -20.05 -19.24 -13.85
CA PRO A 383 -18.81 -18.87 -13.17
C PRO A 383 -19.07 -18.01 -11.93
N ALA A 384 -18.35 -18.28 -10.84
CA ALA A 384 -18.28 -17.42 -9.67
C ALA A 384 -17.35 -16.25 -10.00
N ILE A 385 -17.85 -15.01 -10.00
CA ILE A 385 -17.10 -13.80 -10.38
C ILE A 385 -17.32 -12.75 -9.30
N SER A 386 -16.24 -12.17 -8.80
CA SER A 386 -16.26 -11.23 -7.67
C SER A 386 -17.08 -9.96 -7.93
N ASP A 387 -17.45 -9.28 -6.85
CA ASP A 387 -18.35 -8.12 -6.89
C ASP A 387 -17.68 -6.91 -7.59
N SER A 388 -18.28 -6.46 -8.68
CA SER A 388 -17.73 -5.42 -9.57
C SER A 388 -18.85 -4.53 -10.10
N SER A 389 -18.53 -3.33 -10.61
CA SER A 389 -19.56 -2.37 -11.04
C SER A 389 -20.39 -2.88 -12.22
N LEU A 390 -19.77 -3.61 -13.15
CA LEU A 390 -20.42 -4.54 -14.09
C LEU A 390 -19.59 -5.82 -14.21
N ARG A 391 -20.24 -6.97 -14.38
CA ARG A 391 -19.58 -8.28 -14.56
C ARG A 391 -20.44 -9.21 -15.40
N GLY A 392 -19.81 -10.20 -16.02
CA GLY A 392 -20.52 -11.21 -16.78
C GLY A 392 -19.62 -12.31 -17.31
N TYR A 393 -20.22 -13.18 -18.12
CA TYR A 393 -19.52 -14.21 -18.87
C TYR A 393 -20.13 -14.39 -20.26
N VAL A 394 -19.31 -14.83 -21.21
CA VAL A 394 -19.70 -15.14 -22.59
C VAL A 394 -19.69 -16.65 -22.79
N PHE A 395 -20.70 -17.20 -23.48
CA PHE A 395 -20.79 -18.64 -23.77
C PHE A 395 -21.37 -18.92 -25.16
N VAL A 396 -21.14 -20.13 -25.65
CA VAL A 396 -21.76 -20.67 -26.87
C VAL A 396 -23.21 -21.05 -26.56
N ASP A 397 -24.17 -20.32 -27.10
CA ASP A 397 -25.59 -20.69 -27.08
C ASP A 397 -25.87 -21.59 -28.29
N ALA A 398 -25.72 -22.90 -28.09
CA ALA A 398 -25.87 -23.93 -29.11
C ALA A 398 -27.33 -24.39 -29.24
N ASN A 399 -28.12 -24.27 -28.17
CA ASN A 399 -29.52 -24.69 -28.13
C ASN A 399 -30.51 -23.57 -28.59
N SER A 400 -30.07 -22.29 -28.57
CA SER A 400 -30.84 -21.06 -28.85
C SER A 400 -31.93 -20.71 -27.83
N ASP A 401 -31.73 -20.99 -26.55
CA ASP A 401 -32.61 -20.64 -25.42
C ASP A 401 -32.02 -19.61 -24.44
N SER A 402 -30.75 -19.25 -24.62
CA SER A 402 -30.01 -18.24 -23.86
C SER A 402 -29.80 -18.56 -22.37
N ILE A 403 -29.79 -19.84 -22.00
CA ILE A 403 -29.36 -20.35 -20.70
C ILE A 403 -28.17 -21.29 -20.92
N ARG A 404 -27.04 -21.06 -20.24
CA ARG A 404 -25.86 -21.93 -20.41
C ARG A 404 -26.13 -23.36 -19.90
N ASP A 405 -26.09 -24.32 -20.81
CA ASP A 405 -26.12 -25.76 -20.52
C ASP A 405 -24.71 -26.30 -20.12
N PRO A 406 -24.61 -27.47 -19.43
CA PRO A 406 -23.33 -28.02 -18.97
C PRO A 406 -22.35 -28.49 -20.06
N ASP A 407 -22.83 -28.70 -21.29
CA ASP A 407 -22.04 -29.04 -22.48
C ASP A 407 -21.77 -27.83 -23.40
N GLU A 408 -22.25 -26.63 -23.03
CA GLU A 408 -21.97 -25.38 -23.75
C GLU A 408 -20.66 -24.73 -23.27
N SER A 409 -19.77 -24.40 -24.20
CA SER A 409 -18.44 -23.85 -23.89
C SER A 409 -18.49 -22.36 -23.52
N LEU A 410 -17.68 -21.97 -22.52
CA LEU A 410 -17.40 -20.57 -22.23
C LEU A 410 -16.48 -19.97 -23.32
N LEU A 411 -16.66 -18.70 -23.65
CA LEU A 411 -16.04 -18.06 -24.81
C LEU A 411 -15.00 -17.00 -24.44
N SER A 412 -13.74 -17.42 -24.49
CA SER A 412 -12.57 -16.55 -24.33
C SER A 412 -12.26 -15.71 -25.56
N THR A 413 -11.52 -14.62 -25.36
CA THR A 413 -11.06 -13.67 -26.40
C THR A 413 -12.15 -12.91 -27.17
N THR A 414 -13.41 -12.96 -26.71
CA THR A 414 -14.42 -11.94 -27.03
C THR A 414 -13.99 -10.60 -26.42
N GLU A 415 -14.01 -9.55 -27.23
CA GLU A 415 -13.75 -8.16 -26.85
C GLU A 415 -15.07 -7.48 -26.44
N LEU A 416 -15.06 -6.72 -25.35
CA LEU A 416 -16.20 -5.96 -24.89
C LEU A 416 -15.77 -4.49 -24.71
N GLN A 417 -16.45 -3.57 -25.38
CA GLN A 417 -16.23 -2.13 -25.24
C GLN A 417 -17.41 -1.48 -24.51
N ILE A 418 -17.14 -0.64 -23.51
CA ILE A 418 -18.12 0.14 -22.76
C ILE A 418 -18.13 1.62 -23.17
N THR A 419 -19.33 2.18 -23.25
CA THR A 419 -19.59 3.61 -23.46
C THR A 419 -20.73 4.05 -22.54
N HIS A 420 -20.96 5.35 -22.41
CA HIS A 420 -22.21 5.84 -21.84
C HIS A 420 -23.40 5.50 -22.75
N VAL A 421 -24.62 5.38 -22.22
CA VAL A 421 -25.82 4.97 -23.01
C VAL A 421 -26.11 5.85 -24.23
N ASN A 422 -25.68 7.12 -24.19
CA ASN A 422 -25.76 8.10 -25.28
C ASN A 422 -24.75 7.87 -26.43
N GLY A 423 -23.78 6.97 -26.25
CA GLY A 423 -22.68 6.69 -27.19
C GLY A 423 -21.44 7.58 -27.06
N SER A 424 -21.28 8.35 -25.97
CA SER A 424 -20.00 9.02 -25.67
C SER A 424 -19.01 8.07 -24.98
N PRO A 425 -17.70 8.19 -25.25
CA PRO A 425 -16.67 7.44 -24.52
C PRO A 425 -16.67 7.81 -23.04
N LEU A 426 -16.05 6.96 -22.21
CA LEU A 426 -15.82 7.28 -20.81
C LEU A 426 -14.70 8.32 -20.66
N TYR A 427 -14.69 9.06 -19.55
CA TYR A 427 -13.61 10.01 -19.26
C TYR A 427 -12.36 9.28 -18.75
N SER A 428 -11.25 9.50 -19.44
CA SER A 428 -9.92 8.95 -19.14
C SER A 428 -8.83 9.81 -19.78
N GLY A 429 -7.61 9.77 -19.25
CA GLY A 429 -6.48 10.49 -19.82
C GLY A 429 -5.13 10.09 -19.21
N VAL A 430 -4.06 10.67 -19.75
CA VAL A 430 -2.68 10.44 -19.31
C VAL A 430 -1.91 11.77 -19.30
N VAL A 431 -1.15 12.03 -18.24
CA VAL A 431 -0.13 13.09 -18.22
C VAL A 431 1.22 12.45 -18.00
N ASP A 432 2.01 12.28 -19.06
CA ASP A 432 3.36 11.71 -19.04
C ASP A 432 4.43 12.80 -19.24
N ALA A 433 5.29 13.00 -18.26
CA ALA A 433 6.39 13.97 -18.32
C ALA A 433 7.42 13.66 -19.44
N GLN A 434 7.51 12.43 -19.96
CA GLN A 434 8.34 12.13 -21.14
C GLN A 434 7.79 12.77 -22.43
N THR A 435 6.48 13.03 -22.50
CA THR A 435 5.82 13.64 -23.67
C THR A 435 5.82 15.17 -23.66
N LEU A 436 6.09 15.79 -22.51
CA LEU A 436 6.02 17.23 -22.30
C LEU A 436 7.38 17.92 -22.49
N ASP A 437 7.34 19.10 -23.13
CA ASP A 437 8.50 20.00 -23.30
C ASP A 437 9.07 20.47 -21.96
N ASP A 438 10.35 20.87 -21.93
CA ASP A 438 10.97 21.48 -20.74
C ASP A 438 10.35 22.85 -20.45
N GLY A 439 9.63 22.97 -19.34
CA GLY A 439 8.94 24.20 -18.99
C GLY A 439 7.88 24.04 -17.92
N GLU A 440 6.94 24.98 -17.90
CA GLU A 440 5.73 24.97 -17.08
C GLU A 440 4.70 24.02 -17.69
N VAL A 441 4.08 23.17 -16.88
CA VAL A 441 3.01 22.26 -17.34
C VAL A 441 1.82 23.11 -17.80
N PRO A 442 1.23 22.86 -18.98
CA PRO A 442 0.03 23.56 -19.41
C PRO A 442 -1.08 23.41 -18.36
N GLY A 443 -1.80 24.49 -18.06
CA GLY A 443 -2.79 24.53 -16.98
C GLY A 443 -4.00 23.58 -17.12
N GLN A 444 -4.06 22.79 -18.20
CA GLN A 444 -4.82 21.54 -18.27
C GLN A 444 -4.16 20.62 -19.33
N VAL A 445 -3.98 19.33 -19.02
CA VAL A 445 -3.47 18.29 -19.94
C VAL A 445 -4.39 17.08 -19.85
N ASP A 446 -4.93 16.63 -20.99
CA ASP A 446 -5.91 15.53 -21.11
C ASP A 446 -7.08 15.57 -20.10
N GLY A 447 -7.47 16.79 -19.70
CA GLY A 447 -8.54 17.05 -18.74
C GLY A 447 -8.05 17.22 -17.29
N ALA A 448 -6.87 16.72 -16.93
CA ALA A 448 -6.27 16.91 -15.61
C ALA A 448 -5.62 18.30 -15.45
N VAL A 449 -5.69 18.83 -14.23
CA VAL A 449 -5.04 20.08 -13.79
C VAL A 449 -4.11 19.74 -12.64
N MET A 450 -2.81 19.95 -12.83
CA MET A 450 -1.77 19.67 -11.83
C MET A 450 -1.34 20.94 -11.09
N THR A 451 -1.29 20.86 -9.76
CA THR A 451 -0.82 21.96 -8.90
C THR A 451 0.08 21.46 -7.76
N ALA A 452 1.10 22.25 -7.42
CA ALA A 452 1.94 22.02 -6.25
C ALA A 452 1.28 22.55 -4.97
N ASP A 453 0.87 21.66 -4.07
CA ASP A 453 0.38 21.98 -2.73
C ASP A 453 1.56 22.01 -1.74
N GLY A 454 2.00 23.20 -1.33
CA GLY A 454 3.00 23.36 -0.27
C GLY A 454 3.28 24.83 0.07
N ALA A 455 3.28 25.18 1.36
CA ALA A 455 3.25 26.56 1.83
C ALA A 455 4.47 27.45 1.48
N GLN A 456 5.53 26.90 0.89
CA GLN A 456 6.71 27.63 0.41
C GLN A 456 6.87 27.61 -1.13
N TYR A 457 5.92 27.02 -1.85
CA TYR A 457 6.01 26.75 -3.28
C TYR A 457 4.99 27.56 -4.07
N ALA A 458 5.25 27.77 -5.36
CA ALA A 458 4.24 28.25 -6.30
C ALA A 458 3.35 27.07 -6.70
N GLN A 459 2.09 27.34 -7.05
CA GLN A 459 1.15 26.29 -7.47
C GLN A 459 1.53 25.70 -8.85
N ASP A 460 2.33 26.42 -9.63
CA ASP A 460 2.75 26.05 -10.98
C ASP A 460 3.69 24.83 -10.96
N VAL A 461 3.31 23.77 -11.66
CA VAL A 461 4.11 22.55 -11.85
C VAL A 461 4.98 22.68 -13.11
N TYR A 462 6.17 22.12 -13.08
CA TYR A 462 7.14 22.16 -14.18
C TYR A 462 7.55 20.74 -14.61
N VAL A 463 7.98 20.56 -15.86
CA VAL A 463 8.63 19.31 -16.34
C VAL A 463 10.06 19.62 -16.73
N GLN A 464 11.00 18.86 -16.16
CA GLN A 464 12.44 18.93 -16.43
C GLN A 464 13.08 17.54 -16.26
N ILE A 465 14.35 17.38 -16.65
CA ILE A 465 15.12 16.16 -16.41
C ILE A 465 15.74 16.19 -15.00
N SER A 466 15.40 15.20 -14.16
CA SER A 466 16.01 15.01 -12.84
C SER A 466 17.16 14.00 -12.89
N GLN A 467 18.32 14.38 -12.35
CA GLN A 467 19.43 13.45 -12.14
C GLN A 467 19.16 12.48 -10.99
N ASN A 468 18.46 12.93 -9.95
CA ASN A 468 18.08 12.12 -8.79
C ASN A 468 17.08 11.02 -9.16
N ALA A 469 16.22 11.28 -10.14
CA ALA A 469 15.27 10.31 -10.73
C ALA A 469 15.88 9.43 -11.85
N GLY A 470 17.21 9.34 -11.94
CA GLY A 470 17.91 8.49 -12.91
C GLY A 470 18.08 9.10 -14.31
N ASN A 471 17.99 10.42 -14.46
CA ASN A 471 17.98 11.17 -15.74
C ASN A 471 16.70 10.99 -16.58
N ARG A 472 15.56 10.72 -15.93
CA ARG A 472 14.23 10.75 -16.54
C ARG A 472 13.65 12.17 -16.53
N ARG A 473 12.68 12.48 -17.41
CA ARG A 473 11.78 13.64 -17.20
C ARG A 473 10.83 13.33 -16.05
N VAL A 474 10.57 14.29 -15.18
CA VAL A 474 9.65 14.17 -14.04
C VAL A 474 8.90 15.48 -13.81
N PHE A 475 7.88 15.46 -12.95
CA PHE A 475 7.23 16.68 -12.45
C PHE A 475 8.05 17.31 -11.32
N HIS A 476 8.24 18.62 -11.42
CA HIS A 476 8.97 19.50 -10.52
C HIS A 476 8.05 20.58 -9.93
N ALA A 477 8.38 21.09 -8.74
CA ALA A 477 7.70 22.22 -8.11
C ALA A 477 8.63 23.41 -7.90
N ARG A 478 8.12 24.64 -7.99
CA ARG A 478 8.94 25.85 -7.82
C ARG A 478 8.92 26.36 -6.37
N ASN A 479 10.04 26.23 -5.65
CA ASN A 479 10.18 26.83 -4.32
C ASN A 479 10.31 28.36 -4.46
N THR A 480 9.43 29.11 -3.80
CA THR A 480 9.37 30.59 -3.89
C THR A 480 10.42 31.29 -3.03
N VAL A 481 10.89 30.64 -1.96
CA VAL A 481 11.85 31.21 -1.00
C VAL A 481 13.26 31.23 -1.58
N VAL A 482 13.67 30.15 -2.26
CA VAL A 482 14.97 30.07 -2.95
C VAL A 482 14.89 30.32 -4.47
N ASN A 483 13.67 30.45 -5.02
CA ASN A 483 13.39 30.66 -6.45
C ASN A 483 14.05 29.61 -7.36
N PHE A 484 13.86 28.33 -7.01
CA PHE A 484 14.44 27.17 -7.69
C PHE A 484 13.43 26.03 -7.81
N ASN A 485 13.56 25.20 -8.84
CA ASN A 485 12.67 24.07 -9.08
C ASN A 485 13.21 22.81 -8.38
N VAL A 486 12.45 22.26 -7.43
CA VAL A 486 12.73 20.95 -6.81
C VAL A 486 12.13 19.83 -7.63
N ASP A 487 12.77 18.67 -7.60
CA ASP A 487 12.42 17.46 -8.36
C ASP A 487 11.77 16.37 -7.48
N PHE A 488 11.19 16.77 -6.34
CA PHE A 488 10.71 15.86 -5.32
C PHE A 488 9.37 16.29 -4.68
N TRP A 489 8.65 15.31 -4.16
CA TRP A 489 7.35 15.43 -3.50
C TRP A 489 7.38 14.67 -2.16
N ASN A 490 6.90 15.27 -1.06
CA ASN A 490 6.95 14.72 0.31
C ASN A 490 5.92 15.39 1.25
N GLU A 491 5.97 15.09 2.54
CA GLU A 491 5.08 15.65 3.58
C GLU A 491 4.94 17.19 3.59
N ASN A 492 5.92 17.94 3.05
CA ASN A 492 5.93 19.40 2.96
C ASN A 492 5.49 19.94 1.58
N ILE A 493 5.39 19.08 0.57
CA ILE A 493 4.85 19.41 -0.76
C ILE A 493 4.31 18.19 -1.50
N ALA A 494 3.02 18.22 -1.83
CA ALA A 494 2.35 17.21 -2.64
C ALA A 494 2.03 17.71 -4.07
N LEU A 495 1.97 16.79 -5.02
CA LEU A 495 1.38 17.00 -6.33
C LEU A 495 -0.12 16.77 -6.21
N GLU A 496 -0.91 17.84 -6.16
CA GLU A 496 -2.36 17.76 -6.29
C GLU A 496 -2.71 17.68 -7.79
N THR A 497 -3.62 16.77 -8.16
CA THR A 497 -4.17 16.69 -9.51
C THR A 497 -5.69 16.61 -9.43
N ALA A 498 -6.37 17.58 -10.04
CA ALA A 498 -7.82 17.62 -10.18
C ALA A 498 -8.24 17.22 -11.59
N PHE A 499 -9.31 16.43 -11.71
CA PHE A 499 -9.80 15.91 -12.99
C PHE A 499 -11.01 16.72 -13.49
N ALA A 500 -11.22 16.77 -14.82
CA ALA A 500 -12.35 17.49 -15.40
C ALA A 500 -13.71 16.84 -15.06
N GLU A 501 -13.71 15.50 -14.94
CA GLU A 501 -14.83 14.68 -14.50
C GLU A 501 -14.29 13.61 -13.52
N PRO A 502 -15.08 13.13 -12.54
CA PRO A 502 -14.63 12.11 -11.60
C PRO A 502 -14.27 10.77 -12.26
N VAL A 503 -13.30 10.06 -11.70
CA VAL A 503 -12.79 8.77 -12.20
C VAL A 503 -12.89 7.65 -11.17
N GLY A 504 -12.88 6.41 -11.66
CA GLY A 504 -12.85 5.20 -10.84
C GLY A 504 -11.47 4.79 -10.37
N GLU A 505 -10.44 5.05 -11.16
CA GLU A 505 -9.07 4.63 -10.90
C GLU A 505 -8.08 5.74 -11.29
N VAL A 506 -6.98 5.81 -10.55
CA VAL A 506 -5.79 6.62 -10.85
C VAL A 506 -4.55 5.76 -10.61
N ARG A 507 -3.64 5.72 -11.58
CA ARG A 507 -2.34 5.05 -11.50
C ARG A 507 -1.23 6.08 -11.64
N MET A 508 -0.22 6.02 -10.78
CA MET A 508 0.91 6.95 -10.78
C MET A 508 2.23 6.17 -10.77
N THR A 509 3.14 6.46 -11.70
CA THR A 509 4.52 5.96 -11.57
C THR A 509 5.32 6.86 -10.64
N ALA A 510 5.57 6.36 -9.43
CA ALA A 510 6.52 6.96 -8.49
C ALA A 510 7.95 6.45 -8.75
N ILE A 511 8.92 7.33 -8.55
CA ILE A 511 10.35 7.03 -8.60
C ILE A 511 10.94 7.24 -7.21
N GLY A 512 11.59 6.22 -6.67
CA GLY A 512 12.29 6.33 -5.40
C GLY A 512 13.50 7.27 -5.51
N LEU A 513 13.67 8.20 -4.57
CA LEU A 513 14.87 9.06 -4.51
C LEU A 513 15.75 8.66 -3.32
N SER A 514 17.03 9.04 -3.38
CA SER A 514 17.87 9.04 -2.19
C SER A 514 17.75 10.39 -1.49
N THR A 515 17.18 10.38 -0.28
CA THR A 515 17.20 11.54 0.61
C THR A 515 18.49 11.53 1.44
N THR A 516 18.96 12.71 1.84
CA THR A 516 20.18 12.85 2.65
C THR A 516 19.97 12.26 4.05
N GLY A 517 20.54 11.09 4.32
CA GLY A 517 20.47 10.43 5.64
C GLY A 517 20.22 8.93 5.60
N THR A 518 20.95 8.19 4.75
CA THR A 518 20.97 6.72 4.58
C THR A 518 19.80 6.05 3.83
N SER A 519 18.66 6.71 3.60
CA SER A 519 17.57 6.16 2.78
C SER A 519 17.94 6.12 1.28
N ASN A 520 18.24 4.92 0.78
CA ASN A 520 18.50 4.65 -0.65
C ASN A 520 17.21 4.22 -1.39
N GLY A 521 16.15 5.01 -1.24
CA GLY A 521 14.81 4.71 -1.75
C GLY A 521 13.74 5.45 -0.95
N SER A 522 12.48 5.23 -1.30
CA SER A 522 11.33 5.99 -0.77
C SER A 522 10.05 5.17 -0.77
N TYR A 523 9.08 5.60 0.04
CA TYR A 523 7.70 5.13 -0.02
C TYR A 523 6.85 6.21 -0.69
N ALA A 524 5.95 5.84 -1.58
CA ALA A 524 5.01 6.74 -2.23
C ALA A 524 3.63 6.65 -1.57
N ARG A 525 2.85 7.75 -1.60
CA ARG A 525 1.46 7.77 -1.15
C ARG A 525 0.60 8.60 -2.08
N ILE A 526 -0.61 8.11 -2.35
CA ILE A 526 -1.70 8.86 -3.00
C ILE A 526 -2.87 8.93 -2.02
N GLU A 527 -3.46 10.11 -1.86
CA GLU A 527 -4.71 10.35 -1.14
C GLU A 527 -5.78 10.79 -2.17
N ALA A 528 -6.97 10.17 -2.17
CA ALA A 528 -8.04 10.47 -3.13
C ALA A 528 -9.21 11.22 -2.48
N TYR A 529 -9.85 12.12 -3.23
CA TYR A 529 -10.91 13.00 -2.74
C TYR A 529 -12.12 13.06 -3.70
N ASP A 530 -13.30 13.27 -3.14
CA ASP A 530 -14.54 13.49 -3.89
C ASP A 530 -14.69 14.94 -4.39
N SER A 531 -15.72 15.20 -5.20
CA SER A 531 -16.01 16.53 -5.77
C SER A 531 -16.42 17.61 -4.74
N ASN A 532 -16.52 17.26 -3.45
CA ASN A 532 -16.73 18.18 -2.34
C ASN A 532 -15.45 18.41 -1.51
N GLY A 533 -14.35 17.72 -1.82
CA GLY A 533 -13.12 17.70 -1.02
C GLY A 533 -13.15 16.74 0.18
N ASN A 534 -14.12 15.81 0.24
CA ASN A 534 -14.10 14.74 1.25
C ASN A 534 -13.04 13.70 0.87
N PHE A 535 -12.26 13.25 1.85
CA PHE A 535 -11.36 12.11 1.67
C PHE A 535 -12.15 10.83 1.34
N LEU A 536 -11.68 10.06 0.35
CA LEU A 536 -12.24 8.78 -0.08
C LEU A 536 -11.41 7.60 0.45
N SER A 537 -10.13 7.57 0.08
CA SER A 537 -9.20 6.48 0.35
C SER A 537 -7.76 7.00 0.23
N ARG A 538 -6.78 6.20 0.67
CA ARG A 538 -5.37 6.40 0.35
C ARG A 538 -4.70 5.06 0.06
N MET A 539 -3.63 5.11 -0.74
CA MET A 539 -2.74 3.97 -0.95
C MET A 539 -1.30 4.38 -0.62
N THR A 540 -0.52 3.46 -0.07
CA THR A 540 0.90 3.61 0.21
C THR A 540 1.65 2.48 -0.50
N SER A 541 2.74 2.79 -1.19
CA SER A 541 3.54 1.76 -1.89
C SER A 541 4.43 0.99 -0.93
N ASP A 542 4.90 -0.18 -1.39
CA ASP A 542 6.13 -0.80 -0.88
C ASP A 542 7.34 0.15 -1.02
N PHE A 543 8.48 -0.23 -0.43
CA PHE A 543 9.72 0.51 -0.54
C PHE A 543 10.26 0.50 -1.98
N ILE A 544 10.31 1.66 -2.62
CA ILE A 544 10.84 1.87 -3.97
C ILE A 544 12.33 2.22 -3.87
N PRO A 545 13.28 1.39 -4.36
CA PRO A 545 14.71 1.71 -4.31
C PRO A 545 15.06 2.97 -5.12
N ALA A 546 16.17 3.63 -4.75
CA ALA A 546 16.58 4.87 -5.41
C ALA A 546 16.81 4.68 -6.93
N THR A 547 16.21 5.56 -7.74
CA THR A 547 16.12 5.53 -9.21
C THR A 547 15.27 4.40 -9.82
N GLU A 548 14.73 3.48 -9.02
CA GLU A 548 13.73 2.50 -9.46
C GLU A 548 12.32 3.09 -9.43
N THR A 549 11.38 2.40 -10.08
CA THR A 549 10.01 2.87 -10.34
C THR A 549 9.01 1.88 -9.77
N SER A 550 7.93 2.36 -9.16
CA SER A 550 6.75 1.55 -8.85
C SER A 550 5.48 2.26 -9.32
N GLU A 551 4.53 1.49 -9.84
CA GLU A 551 3.17 1.96 -10.05
C GLU A 551 2.43 1.97 -8.71
N VAL A 552 1.72 3.05 -8.41
CA VAL A 552 0.85 3.16 -7.25
C VAL A 552 -0.57 3.40 -7.76
N VAL A 553 -1.46 2.48 -7.43
CA VAL A 553 -2.86 2.49 -7.88
C VAL A 553 -3.75 2.94 -6.72
N ILE A 554 -4.76 3.76 -7.02
CA ILE A 554 -5.84 4.09 -6.10
C ILE A 554 -7.17 4.07 -6.85
N SER A 555 -8.19 3.48 -6.24
CA SER A 555 -9.50 3.32 -6.86
C SER A 555 -10.66 3.61 -5.90
N ASP A 556 -11.83 3.89 -6.48
CA ASP A 556 -13.10 4.06 -5.78
C ASP A 556 -14.18 3.23 -6.50
N PRO A 557 -14.81 2.23 -5.86
CA PRO A 557 -15.84 1.37 -6.47
C PRO A 557 -17.06 2.10 -7.06
N LEU A 558 -17.24 3.40 -6.75
CA LEU A 558 -18.36 4.24 -7.18
C LEU A 558 -17.94 5.38 -8.12
N GLY A 559 -16.72 5.36 -8.67
CA GLY A 559 -16.28 6.34 -9.68
C GLY A 559 -16.09 7.77 -9.17
N ARG A 560 -15.82 7.98 -7.87
CA ARG A 560 -15.94 9.30 -7.22
C ARG A 560 -14.67 10.16 -7.19
N ILE A 561 -13.51 9.67 -7.64
CA ILE A 561 -12.23 10.38 -7.47
C ILE A 561 -12.23 11.64 -8.35
N ALA A 562 -12.39 12.82 -7.74
CA ALA A 562 -12.39 14.11 -8.43
C ALA A 562 -11.02 14.80 -8.38
N SER A 563 -10.24 14.53 -7.32
CA SER A 563 -8.82 14.87 -7.26
C SER A 563 -8.01 13.83 -6.47
N ILE A 564 -6.71 13.84 -6.68
CA ILE A 564 -5.72 13.13 -5.87
C ILE A 564 -4.65 14.08 -5.33
N ARG A 565 -3.98 13.66 -4.28
CA ARG A 565 -2.81 14.33 -3.67
C ARG A 565 -1.70 13.30 -3.51
N ALA A 566 -0.60 13.46 -4.24
CA ALA A 566 0.51 12.50 -4.32
C ALA A 566 1.79 13.02 -3.68
N MET A 567 2.45 12.22 -2.84
CA MET A 567 3.66 12.63 -2.10
C MET A 567 4.50 11.45 -1.62
N GLY A 568 5.75 11.72 -1.22
CA GLY A 568 6.59 10.78 -0.48
C GLY A 568 6.10 10.58 0.96
N HIS A 569 6.07 9.33 1.41
CA HIS A 569 5.62 8.88 2.73
C HIS A 569 6.80 8.54 3.65
N ALA A 570 6.54 8.32 4.95
CA ALA A 570 7.54 7.93 5.96
C ALA A 570 8.83 8.77 5.93
N LYS A 571 8.70 10.10 5.82
CA LYS A 571 9.81 11.09 5.77
C LYS A 571 10.78 10.88 4.59
N THR A 572 10.36 10.14 3.55
CA THR A 572 11.09 9.98 2.29
C THR A 572 10.61 10.99 1.25
N SER A 573 11.06 10.92 -0.01
CA SER A 573 10.66 11.88 -1.05
C SER A 573 10.71 11.22 -2.42
N ILE A 574 9.61 11.31 -3.18
CA ILE A 574 9.50 10.67 -4.50
C ILE A 574 9.64 11.70 -5.61
N ALA A 575 10.09 11.26 -6.79
CA ALA A 575 9.75 11.95 -8.04
C ALA A 575 8.56 11.22 -8.70
N ILE A 576 7.86 11.90 -9.61
CA ILE A 576 6.69 11.35 -10.32
C ILE A 576 6.92 11.58 -11.81
N SER A 577 6.84 10.53 -12.63
CA SER A 577 7.01 10.64 -14.09
C SER A 577 5.70 10.80 -14.85
N ASP A 578 4.63 10.16 -14.39
CA ASP A 578 3.39 10.04 -15.14
C ASP A 578 2.18 9.75 -14.24
N LEU A 579 1.01 10.08 -14.78
CA LEU A 579 -0.29 9.83 -14.15
C LEU A 579 -1.29 9.36 -15.22
N HIS A 580 -1.87 8.18 -15.01
CA HIS A 580 -2.98 7.63 -15.79
C HIS A 580 -4.26 7.69 -14.95
N PHE A 581 -5.40 8.04 -15.55
CA PHE A 581 -6.67 8.18 -14.83
C PHE A 581 -7.88 7.86 -15.71
N GLY A 582 -8.98 7.47 -15.07
CA GLY A 582 -10.16 6.90 -15.73
C GLY A 582 -10.14 5.37 -15.61
N ILE A 583 -10.85 4.68 -16.50
CA ILE A 583 -10.80 3.22 -16.61
C ILE A 583 -10.63 2.81 -18.07
N ASN A 584 -10.15 1.58 -18.31
CA ASN A 584 -10.10 1.02 -19.65
C ASN A 584 -11.53 0.85 -20.21
N ASP A 585 -11.80 1.47 -21.37
CA ASP A 585 -13.11 1.35 -22.05
C ASP A 585 -13.33 -0.01 -22.71
N THR A 586 -12.31 -0.88 -22.73
CA THR A 586 -12.31 -2.14 -23.46
C THR A 586 -11.67 -3.24 -22.59
N VAL A 587 -12.36 -4.38 -22.47
CA VAL A 587 -11.83 -5.60 -21.84
C VAL A 587 -11.94 -6.79 -22.78
N THR A 588 -11.12 -7.81 -22.55
CA THR A 588 -11.16 -9.07 -23.30
C THR A 588 -11.43 -10.21 -22.34
N THR A 589 -12.34 -11.11 -22.73
CA THR A 589 -12.71 -12.27 -21.92
C THR A 589 -11.56 -13.24 -21.67
N SER A 590 -11.42 -13.66 -20.41
CA SER A 590 -10.48 -14.68 -19.94
C SER A 590 -10.80 -16.07 -20.50
N SER A 591 -9.94 -17.07 -20.23
CA SER A 591 -10.10 -18.46 -20.70
C SER A 591 -11.44 -19.11 -20.31
N ASP A 592 -12.04 -18.63 -19.23
CA ASP A 592 -13.34 -18.99 -18.66
C ASP A 592 -14.51 -18.15 -19.20
N GLY A 593 -14.28 -17.32 -20.22
CA GLY A 593 -15.29 -16.44 -20.80
C GLY A 593 -15.73 -15.28 -19.90
N SER A 594 -15.15 -15.10 -18.73
CA SER A 594 -15.50 -14.03 -17.77
C SER A 594 -15.04 -12.65 -18.23
N TRP A 595 -15.75 -11.60 -17.78
CA TRP A 595 -15.37 -10.20 -17.95
C TRP A 595 -15.89 -9.35 -16.79
N GLN A 596 -15.20 -8.24 -16.50
CA GLN A 596 -15.60 -7.23 -15.52
C GLN A 596 -15.33 -5.81 -16.05
N PHE A 597 -16.09 -4.82 -15.58
CA PHE A 597 -15.70 -3.41 -15.57
C PHE A 597 -15.87 -2.86 -14.14
N ALA A 598 -14.76 -2.65 -13.45
CA ALA A 598 -14.73 -2.14 -12.09
C ALA A 598 -14.79 -0.60 -12.04
N HIS A 599 -15.05 -0.07 -10.84
CA HIS A 599 -14.94 1.35 -10.47
C HIS A 599 -15.77 2.33 -11.31
N LEU A 600 -16.86 1.86 -11.94
CA LEU A 600 -17.77 2.72 -12.71
C LEU A 600 -18.60 3.62 -11.76
N ALA A 601 -18.80 4.87 -12.18
CA ALA A 601 -19.75 5.76 -11.52
C ALA A 601 -21.20 5.27 -11.71
N PRO A 602 -22.12 5.49 -10.74
CA PRO A 602 -23.54 5.16 -10.92
C PRO A 602 -24.16 5.92 -12.11
N GLY A 603 -24.71 5.18 -13.09
CA GLY A 603 -25.19 5.77 -14.34
C GLY A 603 -25.65 4.74 -15.38
N ASP A 604 -26.05 5.24 -16.55
CA ASP A 604 -26.52 4.42 -17.68
C ASP A 604 -25.40 4.23 -18.72
N TYR A 605 -25.08 2.97 -18.99
CA TYR A 605 -23.96 2.52 -19.83
C TYR A 605 -24.42 1.63 -20.99
N LYS A 606 -23.50 1.36 -21.90
CA LYS A 606 -23.70 0.58 -23.12
C LYS A 606 -22.47 -0.27 -23.38
N VAL A 607 -22.62 -1.59 -23.32
CA VAL A 607 -21.56 -2.55 -23.63
C VAL A 607 -21.79 -3.15 -25.02
N ASN A 608 -20.75 -3.19 -25.84
CA ASN A 608 -20.75 -3.75 -27.18
C ASN A 608 -19.79 -4.95 -27.24
N ALA A 609 -20.32 -6.15 -27.51
CA ALA A 609 -19.56 -7.39 -27.55
C ALA A 609 -19.18 -7.78 -28.98
N THR A 610 -17.89 -7.99 -29.22
CA THR A 610 -17.32 -8.38 -30.52
C THR A 610 -16.56 -9.69 -30.38
N ALA A 611 -17.07 -10.76 -31.01
CA ALA A 611 -16.42 -12.06 -31.00
C ALA A 611 -15.20 -12.08 -31.95
N ARG A 612 -14.10 -12.67 -31.49
CA ARG A 612 -12.88 -12.82 -32.29
C ARG A 612 -12.98 -13.90 -33.36
N ASN A 613 -13.71 -14.98 -33.10
CA ASN A 613 -14.09 -15.97 -34.11
C ASN A 613 -15.41 -15.54 -34.75
N LEU A 614 -15.42 -15.41 -36.09
CA LEU A 614 -16.54 -14.87 -36.86
C LEU A 614 -17.74 -15.83 -36.97
N ILE A 615 -17.59 -17.10 -36.54
CA ILE A 615 -18.72 -18.01 -36.40
C ILE A 615 -19.60 -17.68 -35.18
N HIS A 616 -19.03 -17.04 -34.14
CA HIS A 616 -19.78 -16.68 -32.93
C HIS A 616 -20.51 -15.35 -33.15
N GLN A 617 -21.84 -15.37 -33.04
CA GLN A 617 -22.70 -14.25 -33.41
C GLN A 617 -23.68 -13.92 -32.27
N PHE A 618 -23.53 -12.73 -31.70
CA PHE A 618 -24.46 -12.20 -30.71
C PHE A 618 -25.77 -11.78 -31.38
N GLN A 619 -26.92 -12.22 -30.83
CA GLN A 619 -28.23 -11.79 -31.32
C GLN A 619 -28.41 -10.27 -31.17
N ASP A 620 -28.05 -9.76 -30.00
CA ASP A 620 -28.00 -8.34 -29.67
C ASP A 620 -26.58 -8.02 -29.19
N SER A 621 -25.70 -7.58 -30.11
CA SER A 621 -24.28 -7.31 -29.79
C SER A 621 -24.07 -6.07 -28.92
N THR A 622 -25.12 -5.32 -28.60
CA THR A 622 -25.07 -4.07 -27.85
C THR A 622 -26.16 -4.06 -26.79
N ILE A 623 -25.77 -3.87 -25.53
CA ILE A 623 -26.66 -4.00 -24.36
C ILE A 623 -26.56 -2.71 -23.54
N ASP A 624 -27.71 -2.09 -23.28
CA ASP A 624 -27.84 -0.97 -22.34
C ASP A 624 -27.89 -1.52 -20.89
N LEU A 625 -27.06 -0.99 -20.00
CA LEU A 625 -26.87 -1.46 -18.62
C LEU A 625 -26.92 -0.30 -17.62
N GLN A 626 -27.35 -0.55 -16.38
CA GLN A 626 -27.38 0.47 -15.32
C GLN A 626 -26.42 0.08 -14.18
N VAL A 627 -25.50 0.98 -13.84
CA VAL A 627 -24.62 0.86 -12.67
C VAL A 627 -25.27 1.54 -11.47
N GLY A 628 -25.33 0.84 -10.34
CA GLY A 628 -25.85 1.32 -9.07
C GLY A 628 -24.76 1.70 -8.07
N ALA A 629 -25.14 1.81 -6.79
CA ALA A 629 -24.21 1.91 -5.66
C ALA A 629 -23.94 0.56 -4.96
N ALA A 630 -24.27 -0.53 -5.64
CA ALA A 630 -24.01 -1.92 -5.26
C ALA A 630 -23.44 -2.64 -6.49
N ALA A 631 -22.84 -3.80 -6.30
CA ALA A 631 -22.26 -4.59 -7.39
C ALA A 631 -23.30 -4.94 -8.47
N GLY A 632 -22.82 -5.03 -9.72
CA GLY A 632 -23.64 -5.37 -10.88
C GLY A 632 -24.23 -6.79 -10.78
N GLU A 633 -25.45 -6.95 -11.29
CA GLU A 633 -26.00 -8.27 -11.59
C GLU A 633 -25.10 -9.00 -12.60
N LEU A 634 -24.99 -10.32 -12.48
CA LEU A 634 -24.12 -11.12 -13.34
C LEU A 634 -24.75 -11.33 -14.73
N ILE A 635 -24.11 -10.79 -15.76
CA ILE A 635 -24.66 -10.77 -17.13
C ILE A 635 -24.17 -11.98 -17.93
N ALA A 636 -25.09 -12.83 -18.38
CA ALA A 636 -24.80 -13.91 -19.31
C ALA A 636 -24.92 -13.43 -20.77
N LEU A 637 -23.89 -13.65 -21.58
CA LEU A 637 -23.83 -13.22 -22.99
C LEU A 637 -23.84 -14.44 -23.95
N PRO A 638 -25.01 -14.83 -24.48
CA PRO A 638 -25.13 -15.94 -25.43
C PRO A 638 -24.60 -15.56 -26.82
N ALA A 639 -23.69 -16.36 -27.37
CA ALA A 639 -23.24 -16.27 -28.75
C ALA A 639 -23.68 -17.51 -29.54
N LEU A 640 -24.48 -17.30 -30.59
CA LEU A 640 -24.92 -18.36 -31.48
C LEU A 640 -23.79 -18.79 -32.43
N ILE A 641 -23.75 -20.06 -32.85
CA ILE A 641 -22.88 -20.50 -33.95
C ILE A 641 -23.59 -20.26 -35.29
N GLY A 642 -23.08 -19.33 -36.08
CA GLY A 642 -23.42 -19.11 -37.49
C GLY A 642 -22.34 -19.63 -38.45
N ASP A 643 -22.63 -19.63 -39.75
CA ASP A 643 -21.67 -20.05 -40.78
C ASP A 643 -20.45 -19.12 -40.86
N SER A 644 -19.27 -19.71 -41.01
CA SER A 644 -18.03 -18.99 -41.32
C SER A 644 -18.11 -18.27 -42.68
N PRO A 645 -17.60 -17.02 -42.79
CA PRO A 645 -17.53 -16.29 -44.07
C PRO A 645 -16.79 -17.03 -45.19
N ARG A 646 -15.95 -18.02 -44.86
CA ARG A 646 -15.22 -18.86 -45.81
C ARG A 646 -15.72 -20.31 -45.82
N HIS A 647 -16.99 -20.54 -45.47
CA HIS A 647 -17.68 -21.83 -45.63
C HIS A 647 -18.45 -21.94 -46.96
N ASN A 648 -18.92 -23.15 -47.29
CA ASN A 648 -19.93 -23.41 -48.31
C ASN A 648 -21.14 -24.15 -47.70
N PRO A 649 -22.19 -23.42 -47.24
CA PRO A 649 -23.35 -24.02 -46.58
C PRO A 649 -24.29 -24.80 -47.51
N GLN A 650 -23.98 -24.94 -48.81
CA GLN A 650 -24.69 -25.86 -49.70
C GLN A 650 -23.96 -27.21 -49.82
N LEU A 651 -22.62 -27.19 -49.80
CA LEU A 651 -21.78 -28.39 -49.91
C LEU A 651 -20.36 -28.05 -49.42
N ALA A 652 -20.09 -28.27 -48.12
CA ALA A 652 -18.85 -27.87 -47.46
C ALA A 652 -17.56 -28.20 -48.25
N ALA A 653 -17.46 -29.40 -48.82
CA ALA A 653 -16.27 -29.85 -49.56
C ALA A 653 -16.12 -29.27 -50.98
N ASP A 654 -17.12 -28.55 -51.51
CA ASP A 654 -17.03 -27.79 -52.75
C ASP A 654 -16.46 -26.40 -52.45
N VAL A 655 -15.14 -26.35 -52.31
CA VAL A 655 -14.35 -25.17 -51.91
C VAL A 655 -14.47 -24.07 -52.96
N ASN A 656 -14.56 -24.43 -54.24
CA ASN A 656 -14.68 -23.48 -55.34
C ASN A 656 -16.12 -23.01 -55.64
N ARG A 657 -17.14 -23.66 -55.04
CA ARG A 657 -18.58 -23.38 -55.21
C ARG A 657 -19.07 -23.51 -56.66
N LEU A 658 -18.68 -24.58 -57.37
CA LEU A 658 -19.14 -24.92 -58.74
C LEU A 658 -20.00 -26.20 -58.82
N ASP A 659 -20.70 -26.55 -57.73
CA ASP A 659 -21.58 -27.71 -57.59
C ASP A 659 -20.87 -29.08 -57.74
N GLN A 660 -19.53 -29.14 -57.64
CA GLN A 660 -18.73 -30.35 -57.82
C GLN A 660 -17.51 -30.40 -56.91
N VAL A 661 -17.48 -31.35 -55.97
CA VAL A 661 -16.29 -31.68 -55.19
C VAL A 661 -15.29 -32.43 -56.06
N THR A 662 -14.05 -31.94 -56.12
CA THR A 662 -12.98 -32.51 -56.95
C THR A 662 -11.63 -32.48 -56.23
N PRO A 663 -10.59 -33.18 -56.75
CA PRO A 663 -9.22 -33.01 -56.25
C PRO A 663 -8.64 -31.60 -56.40
N TYR A 664 -9.31 -30.67 -57.10
CA TYR A 664 -8.91 -29.26 -57.16
C TYR A 664 -9.26 -28.51 -55.87
N ASP A 665 -10.35 -28.88 -55.20
CA ASP A 665 -10.80 -28.29 -53.94
C ASP A 665 -9.79 -28.51 -52.82
N ILE A 666 -9.22 -29.72 -52.74
CA ILE A 666 -8.09 -30.04 -51.85
C ILE A 666 -6.93 -29.06 -52.10
N LEU A 667 -6.63 -28.77 -53.37
CA LEU A 667 -5.52 -27.88 -53.75
C LEU A 667 -5.79 -26.42 -53.40
N LEU A 668 -7.05 -25.96 -53.38
CA LEU A 668 -7.38 -24.61 -52.94
C LEU A 668 -7.08 -24.41 -51.45
N VAL A 669 -7.54 -25.34 -50.59
CA VAL A 669 -7.24 -25.30 -49.14
C VAL A 669 -5.73 -25.42 -48.90
N ILE A 670 -5.04 -26.36 -49.57
CA ILE A 670 -3.58 -26.51 -49.46
C ILE A 670 -2.84 -25.24 -49.91
N ASN A 671 -3.29 -24.58 -50.98
CA ASN A 671 -2.67 -23.35 -51.45
C ASN A 671 -2.92 -22.18 -50.50
N ASP A 672 -4.10 -22.04 -49.90
CA ASP A 672 -4.37 -21.01 -48.90
C ASP A 672 -3.47 -21.22 -47.65
N LEU A 673 -3.45 -22.44 -47.10
CA LEU A 673 -2.55 -22.83 -46.01
C LEU A 673 -1.05 -22.63 -46.32
N ALA A 674 -0.63 -22.88 -47.56
CA ALA A 674 0.77 -22.72 -47.97
C ALA A 674 1.21 -21.26 -48.13
N ASN A 675 0.27 -20.34 -48.37
CA ASN A 675 0.54 -18.90 -48.48
C ASN A 675 0.38 -18.18 -47.13
N ASN A 676 -0.63 -18.55 -46.34
CA ASN A 676 -1.11 -17.79 -45.19
C ASN A 676 -0.87 -18.51 -43.83
N GLY A 677 -0.54 -19.79 -43.85
CA GLY A 677 -0.53 -20.64 -42.66
C GLY A 677 -1.92 -21.07 -42.19
N ALA A 678 -1.94 -21.96 -41.19
CA ALA A 678 -3.17 -22.28 -40.46
C ALA A 678 -3.50 -21.12 -39.49
N ARG A 679 -4.75 -20.66 -39.48
CA ARG A 679 -5.16 -19.43 -38.80
C ARG A 679 -6.67 -19.31 -38.63
N LEU A 680 -7.07 -18.48 -37.66
CA LEU A 680 -8.43 -17.96 -37.55
C LEU A 680 -8.72 -16.95 -38.68
N ILE A 681 -9.91 -16.99 -39.26
CA ILE A 681 -10.33 -16.08 -40.34
C ILE A 681 -10.56 -14.67 -39.79
N GLY A 682 -9.78 -13.69 -40.28
CA GLY A 682 -9.92 -12.30 -39.87
C GLY A 682 -11.03 -11.54 -40.61
N GLN A 683 -11.44 -10.37 -40.09
CA GLN A 683 -12.40 -9.46 -40.74
C GLN A 683 -11.91 -8.91 -42.10
N ASN A 684 -10.64 -9.09 -42.44
CA ASN A 684 -10.06 -8.80 -43.75
C ASN A 684 -10.22 -9.95 -44.77
N GLU A 685 -10.73 -11.11 -44.35
CA GLU A 685 -10.79 -12.36 -45.16
C GLU A 685 -12.22 -12.84 -45.47
N LEU A 686 -13.23 -11.98 -45.30
CA LEU A 686 -14.66 -12.26 -45.46
C LEU A 686 -15.11 -12.73 -46.86
N VAL A 687 -14.21 -12.73 -47.86
CA VAL A 687 -14.53 -13.07 -49.25
C VAL A 687 -13.39 -13.91 -49.85
N GLY A 688 -13.73 -15.06 -50.42
CA GLY A 688 -12.79 -15.94 -51.11
C GLY A 688 -13.39 -17.33 -51.34
N ASP A 689 -12.56 -18.27 -51.79
CA ASP A 689 -12.91 -19.69 -51.86
C ASP A 689 -13.29 -20.23 -50.46
N ALA A 690 -14.16 -21.25 -50.41
CA ALA A 690 -14.67 -21.84 -49.17
C ALA A 690 -13.63 -22.76 -48.50
N VAL A 691 -12.53 -22.18 -48.04
CA VAL A 691 -11.37 -22.91 -47.50
C VAL A 691 -11.57 -23.45 -46.08
N ASP A 692 -12.60 -22.96 -45.38
CA ASP A 692 -13.07 -23.46 -44.09
C ASP A 692 -14.23 -24.43 -44.36
N VAL A 693 -13.86 -25.70 -44.38
CA VAL A 693 -14.69 -26.85 -44.73
C VAL A 693 -15.26 -27.50 -43.46
N THR A 694 -14.59 -27.35 -42.31
CA THR A 694 -15.09 -27.80 -41.00
C THR A 694 -16.14 -26.86 -40.40
N ASN A 695 -16.23 -25.61 -40.85
CA ASN A 695 -17.10 -24.53 -40.34
C ASN A 695 -16.75 -24.09 -38.91
N ASP A 696 -15.48 -24.17 -38.52
CA ASP A 696 -14.99 -23.79 -37.18
C ASP A 696 -14.34 -22.38 -37.14
N GLY A 697 -14.28 -21.68 -38.28
CA GLY A 697 -13.68 -20.35 -38.41
C GLY A 697 -12.16 -20.37 -38.58
N TYR A 698 -11.52 -21.55 -38.61
CA TYR A 698 -10.08 -21.72 -38.52
C TYR A 698 -9.52 -22.60 -39.64
N VAL A 699 -8.98 -21.97 -40.69
CA VAL A 699 -8.39 -22.67 -41.84
C VAL A 699 -7.22 -23.53 -41.38
N SER A 700 -7.31 -24.85 -41.57
CA SER A 700 -6.42 -25.83 -40.97
C SER A 700 -6.16 -27.05 -41.88
N PRO A 701 -5.23 -27.96 -41.52
CA PRO A 701 -5.12 -29.26 -42.17
C PRO A 701 -6.37 -30.17 -42.01
N ALA A 702 -7.30 -29.86 -41.09
CA ALA A 702 -8.54 -30.63 -40.94
C ALA A 702 -9.48 -30.41 -42.14
N ASP A 703 -9.55 -29.20 -42.68
CA ASP A 703 -10.31 -28.86 -43.87
C ASP A 703 -9.88 -29.66 -45.10
N VAL A 704 -8.56 -29.77 -45.29
CA VAL A 704 -7.94 -30.59 -46.33
C VAL A 704 -8.39 -32.06 -46.19
N LEU A 705 -8.42 -32.57 -44.95
CA LEU A 705 -8.86 -33.93 -44.65
C LEU A 705 -10.37 -34.12 -44.84
N ALA A 706 -11.19 -33.11 -44.55
CA ALA A 706 -12.63 -33.15 -44.78
C ALA A 706 -12.96 -33.31 -46.28
N VAL A 707 -12.31 -32.54 -47.16
CA VAL A 707 -12.45 -32.70 -48.63
C VAL A 707 -11.96 -34.07 -49.10
N ILE A 708 -10.82 -34.55 -48.58
CA ILE A 708 -10.27 -35.88 -48.91
C ILE A 708 -11.24 -37.00 -48.50
N ASN A 709 -11.80 -36.93 -47.29
CA ASN A 709 -12.75 -37.92 -46.78
C ASN A 709 -14.03 -37.95 -47.64
N HIS A 710 -14.58 -36.79 -47.98
CA HIS A 710 -15.76 -36.69 -48.85
C HIS A 710 -15.52 -37.34 -50.23
N LEU A 711 -14.35 -37.10 -50.84
CA LEU A 711 -13.97 -37.74 -52.11
C LEU A 711 -13.77 -39.25 -51.97
N ALA A 712 -13.23 -39.74 -50.85
CA ALA A 712 -13.09 -41.17 -50.58
C ALA A 712 -14.45 -41.87 -50.38
N GLU A 713 -15.42 -41.19 -49.76
CA GLU A 713 -16.79 -41.68 -49.61
C GLU A 713 -17.52 -41.74 -50.96
N GLN A 714 -17.44 -40.68 -51.79
CA GLN A 714 -17.99 -40.70 -53.16
C GLN A 714 -17.39 -41.83 -54.01
N ALA A 715 -16.07 -42.04 -53.92
CA ALA A 715 -15.39 -43.14 -54.61
C ALA A 715 -15.87 -44.52 -54.11
N SER A 716 -16.17 -44.65 -52.81
CA SER A 716 -16.69 -45.87 -52.20
C SER A 716 -18.13 -46.18 -52.61
N PHE A 717 -19.00 -45.17 -52.68
CA PHE A 717 -20.38 -45.31 -53.20
C PHE A 717 -20.44 -45.58 -54.70
N SER A 718 -19.38 -45.30 -55.44
CA SER A 718 -19.27 -45.57 -56.89
C SER A 718 -18.92 -47.04 -57.23
N GLY A 719 -18.73 -47.90 -56.24
CA GLY A 719 -18.39 -49.31 -56.43
C GLY A 719 -19.59 -50.22 -56.77
N PRO A 720 -19.43 -51.24 -57.64
CA PRO A 720 -20.45 -52.26 -57.86
C PRO A 720 -20.63 -53.15 -56.61
N PRO A 721 -21.81 -53.80 -56.42
CA PRO A 721 -22.13 -54.53 -55.20
C PRO A 721 -21.19 -55.71 -54.92
N PRO A 722 -20.96 -56.05 -53.64
CA PRO A 722 -19.90 -56.98 -53.25
C PRO A 722 -20.16 -58.41 -53.70
N GLN A 723 -19.33 -58.90 -54.63
CA GLN A 723 -19.09 -60.33 -54.80
C GLN A 723 -18.05 -60.74 -53.76
N GLY A 724 -18.49 -61.35 -52.66
CA GLY A 724 -17.65 -61.58 -51.50
C GLY A 724 -16.69 -62.76 -51.64
N GLU A 725 -15.48 -62.59 -51.11
CA GLU A 725 -14.72 -63.70 -50.51
C GLU A 725 -14.69 -63.50 -49.00
N SER A 726 -14.67 -64.61 -48.25
CA SER A 726 -14.87 -64.60 -46.79
C SER A 726 -13.56 -64.54 -46.01
N ILE A 727 -13.55 -63.67 -45.01
CA ILE A 727 -12.48 -63.45 -44.01
C ILE A 727 -12.07 -64.76 -43.30
N PRO A 728 -10.82 -64.84 -42.84
CA PRO A 728 -10.49 -65.41 -41.53
C PRO A 728 -10.07 -64.30 -40.55
N ALA A 729 -10.80 -64.15 -39.44
CA ALA A 729 -10.41 -63.25 -38.34
C ALA A 729 -9.20 -63.80 -37.56
N PRO A 730 -8.34 -62.92 -37.05
CA PRO A 730 -8.27 -62.68 -35.59
C PRO A 730 -8.07 -61.18 -35.26
N ALA A 731 -8.13 -60.69 -34.01
CA ALA A 731 -8.82 -61.11 -32.79
C ALA A 731 -8.76 -59.95 -31.78
N ALA A 732 -9.66 -59.95 -30.79
CA ALA A 732 -9.71 -59.08 -29.59
C ALA A 732 -8.69 -57.92 -29.49
N ALA A 733 -9.15 -56.69 -29.75
CA ALA A 733 -8.42 -55.49 -29.35
C ALA A 733 -8.54 -55.28 -27.83
N ALA A 734 -7.39 -55.24 -27.16
CA ALA A 734 -7.23 -54.67 -25.83
C ALA A 734 -6.19 -53.55 -25.95
N ALA A 735 -6.41 -52.43 -25.26
CA ALA A 735 -5.53 -51.27 -25.35
C ALA A 735 -4.14 -51.54 -24.76
N PRO A 736 -3.11 -50.86 -25.30
CA PRO A 736 -2.10 -50.28 -24.43
C PRO A 736 -1.85 -48.78 -24.70
N SER A 737 -1.77 -48.04 -23.60
CA SER A 737 -1.15 -46.72 -23.41
C SER A 737 -0.23 -46.19 -24.52
N LEU A 738 -0.45 -44.93 -24.91
CA LEU A 738 0.63 -44.10 -25.45
C LEU A 738 1.64 -43.79 -24.34
N THR A 739 2.91 -44.05 -24.60
CA THR A 739 4.03 -43.60 -23.76
C THR A 739 5.08 -42.98 -24.68
N GLN A 740 5.60 -41.81 -24.30
CA GLN A 740 6.49 -41.01 -25.13
C GLN A 740 7.76 -41.78 -25.53
N ALA A 741 8.15 -41.69 -26.81
CA ALA A 741 9.46 -42.13 -27.29
C ALA A 741 9.99 -41.22 -28.40
N ARG A 742 10.98 -40.39 -28.00
CA ARG A 742 11.98 -39.69 -28.82
C ARG A 742 12.05 -40.07 -30.32
N LEU A 743 11.92 -39.07 -31.18
CA LEU A 743 12.67 -39.03 -32.44
C LEU A 743 14.01 -38.32 -32.18
N GLY A 744 15.09 -38.89 -32.73
CA GLY A 744 16.42 -38.28 -32.71
C GLY A 744 17.17 -38.65 -33.98
N THR A 745 17.80 -37.66 -34.60
CA THR A 745 18.64 -37.83 -35.79
C THR A 745 19.82 -36.86 -35.74
N ASP A 746 21.01 -37.38 -35.50
CA ASP A 746 22.29 -36.75 -35.87
C ASP A 746 22.36 -36.57 -37.42
N VAL A 747 23.29 -35.85 -38.06
CA VAL A 747 24.72 -35.63 -37.78
C VAL A 747 25.20 -34.31 -38.42
N ALA A 748 26.22 -33.66 -37.82
CA ALA A 748 27.27 -32.78 -38.39
C ALA A 748 27.35 -31.38 -37.72
N SER A 749 28.52 -30.85 -37.33
CA SER A 749 29.89 -31.42 -37.31
C SER A 749 30.84 -30.73 -36.31
N THR A 750 32.06 -31.26 -36.19
CA THR A 750 33.31 -30.56 -35.82
C THR A 750 33.43 -29.91 -34.43
N ASP A 751 33.76 -30.75 -33.45
CA ASP A 751 35.04 -30.71 -32.70
C ASP A 751 35.80 -29.37 -32.60
N SER A 752 35.88 -28.81 -31.39
CA SER A 752 37.16 -28.48 -30.75
C SER A 752 36.99 -28.39 -29.23
N SER A 753 38.07 -28.62 -28.48
CA SER A 753 38.05 -28.78 -27.01
C SER A 753 38.94 -27.75 -26.31
N LEU A 754 38.58 -27.40 -25.06
CA LEU A 754 39.41 -27.51 -23.84
C LEU A 754 38.69 -26.86 -22.62
N PRO A 755 39.09 -27.16 -21.36
CA PRO A 755 38.35 -26.78 -20.14
C PRO A 755 38.84 -25.47 -19.50
N GLY A 756 38.10 -24.97 -18.50
CA GLY A 756 38.58 -23.94 -17.57
C GLY A 756 38.98 -24.52 -16.22
N GLU A 757 39.70 -23.74 -15.40
CA GLU A 757 39.78 -23.93 -13.94
C GLU A 757 40.37 -22.71 -13.21
N THR A 758 40.10 -22.62 -11.89
CA THR A 758 40.82 -21.86 -10.84
C THR A 758 40.75 -20.31 -10.80
N ALA A 759 40.83 -19.80 -9.56
CA ALA A 759 40.97 -18.40 -9.21
C ALA A 759 42.25 -18.18 -8.37
N SER A 760 42.87 -17.00 -8.45
CA SER A 760 43.85 -16.52 -7.46
C SER A 760 44.14 -15.01 -7.57
N ASN A 761 44.23 -14.34 -6.41
CA ASN A 761 44.86 -13.02 -6.21
C ASN A 761 46.40 -13.23 -6.00
N PRO A 762 47.32 -12.24 -6.16
CA PRO A 762 47.32 -11.03 -5.31
C PRO A 762 48.05 -9.73 -5.81
N THR A 763 47.77 -8.62 -5.10
CA THR A 763 48.61 -7.43 -4.77
C THR A 763 49.87 -7.02 -5.58
N ALA A 764 49.97 -5.72 -5.94
CA ALA A 764 50.99 -4.75 -5.42
C ALA A 764 50.90 -3.34 -6.08
N ALA A 765 51.33 -2.28 -5.37
CA ALA A 765 51.13 -0.85 -5.74
C ALA A 765 52.38 -0.12 -6.31
N GLN A 766 52.22 1.09 -6.90
CA GLN A 766 52.96 2.33 -6.51
C GLN A 766 52.64 3.65 -7.31
N THR A 767 52.10 4.66 -6.60
CA THR A 767 52.44 6.12 -6.56
C THR A 767 52.65 7.03 -7.80
N SER A 768 51.76 8.04 -7.98
CA SER A 768 52.03 9.52 -8.10
C SER A 768 50.72 10.28 -8.41
N ARG A 769 50.24 11.30 -7.66
CA ARG A 769 50.60 12.76 -7.75
C ARG A 769 50.49 13.34 -9.18
N GLU A 770 49.85 14.48 -9.49
CA GLU A 770 49.25 15.63 -8.76
C GLU A 770 48.35 16.46 -9.77
N SER A 771 47.55 17.52 -9.50
CA SER A 771 47.24 18.39 -8.33
C SER A 771 46.00 19.32 -8.58
N VAL A 772 45.03 19.38 -7.64
CA VAL A 772 44.18 20.55 -7.21
C VAL A 772 43.24 21.29 -8.21
N HIS A 773 41.92 21.34 -7.90
CA HIS A 773 41.11 22.56 -7.58
C HIS A 773 39.72 22.21 -6.98
N ASP A 774 39.33 22.92 -5.92
CA ASP A 774 38.02 23.35 -5.38
C ASP A 774 36.71 22.53 -5.60
N ALA A 775 35.76 22.46 -4.65
CA ALA A 775 35.73 22.82 -3.22
C ALA A 775 34.45 22.25 -2.53
N ALA A 776 34.33 22.45 -1.21
CA ALA A 776 33.13 22.26 -0.38
C ALA A 776 32.64 20.81 -0.11
N LEU A 777 33.42 20.05 0.68
CA LEU A 777 32.92 18.95 1.52
C LEU A 777 33.97 18.56 2.58
N THR A 778 33.73 18.88 3.86
CA THR A 778 34.47 18.36 5.03
C THR A 778 33.64 18.61 6.30
N GLY A 779 33.43 17.58 7.11
CA GLY A 779 32.66 17.69 8.36
C GLY A 779 32.85 16.53 9.36
N TRP A 780 33.35 15.36 8.93
CA TRP A 780 33.58 14.22 9.84
C TRP A 780 34.69 13.29 9.33
N THR A 781 35.77 13.13 10.11
CA THR A 781 36.76 12.02 10.02
C THR A 781 37.53 11.93 11.33
N ASN A 782 37.60 10.76 11.95
CA ASN A 782 38.46 10.49 13.10
C ASN A 782 39.92 10.24 12.68
N ASP A 783 40.89 10.65 13.52
CA ASP A 783 42.15 9.89 13.75
C ASP A 783 43.03 10.49 14.87
N HIS A 784 43.04 9.83 16.05
CA HIS A 784 44.17 9.66 16.99
C HIS A 784 44.95 10.86 17.60
N PRO A 785 45.70 10.68 18.72
CA PRO A 785 45.54 9.79 19.88
C PRO A 785 45.62 10.55 21.24
N LEU A 786 45.59 9.81 22.36
CA LEU A 786 45.76 10.33 23.73
C LEU A 786 46.96 11.29 23.93
N SER A 787 46.70 12.59 24.11
CA SER A 787 47.09 13.36 25.32
C SER A 787 46.90 14.89 25.22
N SER A 788 46.70 15.51 26.40
CA SER A 788 46.84 16.94 26.74
C SER A 788 45.65 17.92 26.54
N ILE A 789 45.12 18.36 27.70
CA ILE A 789 44.68 19.73 28.05
C ILE A 789 43.45 20.32 27.31
N LEU A 790 42.30 20.19 27.97
CA LEU A 790 41.29 21.24 28.26
C LEU A 790 41.02 22.33 27.18
N ASP A 791 39.94 22.17 26.42
CA ASP A 791 39.11 23.29 25.95
C ASP A 791 37.62 22.86 25.78
N PRO A 792 36.67 23.34 26.60
CA PRO A 792 35.28 22.86 26.59
C PRO A 792 34.37 23.70 25.67
N ALA A 793 34.54 23.60 24.35
CA ALA A 793 33.90 24.53 23.40
C ALA A 793 33.47 23.96 22.02
N SER A 794 33.10 22.68 21.92
CA SER A 794 32.56 22.10 20.66
C SER A 794 31.53 20.98 20.85
N THR A 795 30.39 21.28 21.48
CA THR A 795 29.21 20.41 21.41
C THR A 795 28.47 20.66 20.09
N GLU A 796 28.62 19.78 19.10
CA GLU A 796 27.61 19.66 18.04
C GLU A 796 26.36 19.02 18.65
N THR A 797 25.32 19.82 18.84
CA THR A 797 24.07 19.37 19.46
C THR A 797 23.17 18.73 18.42
N PHE A 798 22.73 17.48 18.64
CA PHE A 798 21.55 16.94 17.97
C PHE A 798 20.37 17.90 18.20
N THR A 799 19.87 18.53 17.14
CA THR A 799 18.78 19.50 17.25
C THR A 799 17.44 18.77 17.37
N THR A 800 16.73 19.01 18.48
CA THR A 800 15.38 18.50 18.76
C THR A 800 14.29 19.24 17.96
N THR A 801 14.53 19.45 16.68
CA THR A 801 13.67 20.21 15.75
C THR A 801 12.62 19.37 15.03
N GLY A 802 12.63 18.05 15.19
CA GLY A 802 11.45 17.22 14.97
C GLY A 802 10.55 17.26 16.21
N ALA A 803 9.24 17.42 16.02
CA ALA A 803 8.29 17.46 17.13
C ALA A 803 8.21 16.09 17.83
N MET A 804 8.91 15.94 18.96
CA MET A 804 8.70 14.82 19.88
C MET A 804 7.29 14.91 20.45
N VAL A 805 6.42 13.98 20.07
CA VAL A 805 5.17 13.73 20.78
C VAL A 805 5.54 13.03 22.09
N ASN A 806 5.66 13.84 23.14
CA ASN A 806 5.74 13.35 24.50
C ASN A 806 4.30 13.32 25.05
N SER A 807 3.79 12.11 25.25
CA SER A 807 2.47 11.81 25.84
C SER A 807 2.45 11.95 27.37
N ALA A 808 3.63 11.98 28.00
CA ALA A 808 3.79 12.07 29.44
C ALA A 808 3.67 13.51 29.93
N GLY A 809 2.92 13.67 31.01
CA GLY A 809 2.80 14.88 31.78
C GLY A 809 4.06 15.20 32.57
N ARG A 810 4.30 16.49 32.84
CA ARG A 810 5.43 16.87 33.69
C ARG A 810 5.07 16.67 35.16
N ALA A 811 5.25 15.45 35.65
CA ALA A 811 5.01 15.07 37.06
C ALA A 811 5.67 16.05 38.04
N THR A 812 4.89 16.60 38.98
CA THR A 812 5.36 17.54 40.01
C THR A 812 5.21 16.95 41.42
N GLU A 813 6.32 16.45 41.96
CA GLU A 813 6.63 16.16 43.38
C GLU A 813 5.69 15.28 44.24
N ASP A 814 4.45 14.97 43.84
CA ASP A 814 3.46 14.32 44.72
C ASP A 814 3.34 12.79 44.55
N GLU A 815 4.49 12.09 44.50
CA GLU A 815 4.57 10.65 44.82
C GLU A 815 4.69 10.40 46.35
N SER A 816 4.42 11.41 47.18
CA SER A 816 4.59 11.36 48.64
C SER A 816 3.30 11.00 49.40
N THR A 817 3.40 10.10 50.39
CA THR A 817 2.22 9.68 51.17
C THR A 817 1.94 10.57 52.39
N ASP A 818 0.98 11.49 52.30
CA ASP A 818 0.12 11.94 53.42
C ASP A 818 -1.09 12.70 52.82
N GLY A 819 -2.25 12.87 53.46
CA GLY A 819 -2.60 12.65 54.85
C GLY A 819 -3.20 13.93 55.44
N VAL A 820 -4.52 13.91 55.69
CA VAL A 820 -5.34 15.10 55.94
C VAL A 820 -4.76 16.05 57.01
N LYS A 821 -4.25 17.21 56.58
CA LYS A 821 -3.94 18.35 57.46
C LYS A 821 -4.38 19.67 56.82
N THR A 822 -5.26 20.39 57.52
CA THR A 822 -5.66 21.75 57.19
C THR A 822 -4.71 22.79 57.81
N ASP A 823 -4.17 23.71 57.03
CA ASP A 823 -4.06 25.11 57.48
C ASP A 823 -4.15 26.10 56.30
N THR A 824 -4.65 27.28 56.61
CA THR A 824 -4.81 28.43 55.72
C THR A 824 -3.55 29.29 55.63
N ARG A 825 -3.17 29.70 54.41
CA ARG A 825 -2.69 31.06 54.15
C ARG A 825 -2.81 31.46 52.68
N ARG A 826 -3.11 32.74 52.45
CA ARG A 826 -3.19 33.36 51.13
C ARG A 826 -1.81 33.87 50.69
N GLY A 827 -1.44 33.60 49.46
CA GLY A 827 -0.52 34.42 48.65
C GLY A 827 -1.13 34.52 47.26
N ALA A 828 -1.40 35.74 46.77
CA ALA A 828 -2.10 35.93 45.50
C ALA A 828 -1.18 36.63 44.48
N MET A 829 -1.20 36.14 43.25
CA MET A 829 -0.86 36.91 42.06
C MET A 829 -1.93 36.61 41.00
N GLU A 830 -2.60 37.66 40.52
CA GLU A 830 -3.51 37.58 39.39
C GLU A 830 -2.71 37.79 38.10
N PHE A 831 -2.94 36.96 37.09
CA PHE A 831 -2.77 37.37 35.69
C PHE A 831 -4.07 37.06 34.95
N ALA A 832 -4.55 38.04 34.18
CA ALA A 832 -5.93 38.05 33.70
C ALA A 832 -6.07 37.32 32.35
N SER A 833 -6.96 36.34 32.30
CA SER A 833 -7.48 35.81 31.04
C SER A 833 -8.42 36.81 30.38
N HIS A 834 -8.42 36.85 29.04
CA HIS A 834 -9.48 37.46 28.23
C HIS A 834 -9.96 36.42 27.24
N ALA A 835 -11.11 35.82 27.53
CA ALA A 835 -11.81 34.95 26.59
C ALA A 835 -12.76 35.78 25.71
N TYR A 836 -12.92 35.37 24.46
CA TYR A 836 -14.03 35.77 23.60
C TYR A 836 -14.58 34.54 22.89
N SER A 837 -15.66 33.99 23.44
CA SER A 837 -16.59 33.14 22.70
C SER A 837 -17.85 33.95 22.39
N SER A 838 -18.41 33.81 21.20
CA SER A 838 -19.74 34.35 20.91
C SER A 838 -20.41 33.56 19.80
N ASP A 839 -21.37 32.72 20.17
CA ASP A 839 -22.40 32.28 19.24
C ASP A 839 -23.71 32.00 19.97
N THR A 840 -24.74 32.81 19.71
CA THR A 840 -26.15 32.47 20.01
C THR A 840 -27.09 33.38 19.22
N VAL A 841 -28.03 32.75 18.49
CA VAL A 841 -29.11 33.42 17.73
C VAL A 841 -30.30 33.74 18.65
N ILE A 842 -31.04 34.83 18.36
CA ILE A 842 -32.52 34.90 18.40
C ILE A 842 -33.04 36.25 17.85
N ASP A 843 -34.01 36.20 16.93
CA ASP A 843 -34.78 37.35 16.41
C ASP A 843 -35.98 37.67 17.32
N LEU A 844 -36.48 38.92 17.32
CA LEU A 844 -37.92 39.25 17.30
C LEU A 844 -38.21 40.78 17.25
N LYS A 845 -38.52 41.28 16.05
CA LYS A 845 -39.54 42.34 15.73
C LYS A 845 -39.43 43.79 16.25
N THR A 846 -39.18 44.71 15.29
CA THR A 846 -40.06 45.81 14.77
C THR A 846 -41.14 46.49 15.68
N PRO A 847 -41.50 47.80 15.47
CA PRO A 847 -41.80 48.38 14.15
C PRO A 847 -41.62 49.91 13.85
N GLN A 848 -41.49 50.22 12.55
CA GLN A 848 -41.94 51.44 11.83
C GLN A 848 -41.22 52.79 12.12
N LYS A 849 -41.24 53.82 11.24
CA LYS A 849 -42.22 54.17 10.18
C LYS A 849 -41.67 55.13 9.08
N THR A 850 -41.99 54.89 7.79
CA THR A 850 -42.16 55.88 6.65
C THR A 850 -41.02 56.84 6.27
N ASP A 851 -40.80 57.29 5.01
CA ASP A 851 -41.57 57.11 3.75
C ASP A 851 -40.76 57.41 2.46
N ASN A 852 -41.27 56.92 1.32
CA ASN A 852 -41.23 57.46 -0.07
C ASN A 852 -39.94 57.59 -0.96
N SER A 853 -40.11 57.05 -2.18
CA SER A 853 -39.94 57.66 -3.53
C SER A 853 -38.57 57.81 -4.24
N THR A 854 -38.23 56.79 -5.05
CA THR A 854 -38.01 56.80 -6.53
C THR A 854 -36.97 57.69 -7.27
N THR A 855 -36.39 57.05 -8.31
CA THR A 855 -35.92 57.52 -9.65
C THR A 855 -34.50 58.10 -9.87
N ASP A 856 -33.81 57.44 -10.82
CA ASP A 856 -32.62 57.78 -11.65
C ASP A 856 -32.83 59.03 -12.56
N PRO A 857 -31.90 59.45 -13.49
CA PRO A 857 -30.63 58.83 -13.95
C PRO A 857 -29.38 59.74 -14.24
N GLU A 858 -28.25 59.06 -14.52
CA GLU A 858 -27.12 59.33 -15.46
C GLU A 858 -26.53 60.73 -15.81
N SER A 859 -25.23 60.71 -16.20
CA SER A 859 -24.51 61.61 -17.15
C SER A 859 -23.94 62.96 -16.61
N LEU A 860 -22.88 63.61 -17.15
CA LEU A 860 -21.92 63.34 -18.26
C LEU A 860 -20.63 64.24 -18.19
N SER A 861 -19.49 63.76 -18.73
CA SER A 861 -18.37 64.47 -19.43
C SER A 861 -17.48 65.61 -18.84
N ASP A 862 -16.15 65.32 -18.80
CA ASP A 862 -15.02 65.97 -19.55
C ASP A 862 -14.42 67.37 -19.20
N ARG A 863 -13.07 67.45 -18.97
CA ARG A 863 -12.05 68.31 -19.67
C ARG A 863 -10.69 68.59 -18.95
N SER A 864 -9.56 68.34 -19.66
CA SER A 864 -8.33 69.21 -19.92
C SER A 864 -7.55 69.96 -18.79
N LEU A 865 -6.23 70.32 -18.83
CA LEU A 865 -5.11 70.31 -19.82
C LEU A 865 -3.69 70.59 -19.15
N GLU A 866 -2.57 70.47 -19.91
CA GLU A 866 -1.23 71.17 -19.83
C GLU A 866 -0.04 70.81 -18.85
N ILE A 867 0.93 69.97 -19.29
CA ILE A 867 2.37 70.20 -19.71
C ILE A 867 3.16 71.39 -19.07
N PRO A 868 4.47 71.33 -18.60
CA PRO A 868 5.75 70.93 -19.30
C PRO A 868 6.81 70.09 -18.50
N THR A 869 7.70 69.21 -19.04
CA THR A 869 8.91 69.23 -19.95
C THR A 869 10.29 69.71 -19.40
N GLU A 870 11.33 68.85 -19.44
CA GLU A 870 12.70 69.17 -19.93
C GLU A 870 13.50 67.87 -20.29
N GLU A 871 14.70 67.98 -20.92
CA GLU A 871 15.44 66.88 -21.58
C GLU A 871 16.85 66.59 -21.01
N SER A 872 17.42 65.41 -21.29
CA SER A 872 18.77 65.27 -21.89
C SER A 872 19.12 63.79 -22.18
N SER A 873 20.13 63.56 -23.04
CA SER A 873 20.46 62.26 -23.65
C SER A 873 21.95 61.91 -23.53
N PHE A 874 22.32 60.64 -23.79
CA PHE A 874 23.59 60.31 -24.47
C PHE A 874 23.56 58.93 -25.16
N GLU A 875 24.23 58.86 -26.30
CA GLU A 875 24.60 57.67 -27.12
C GLU A 875 25.90 57.02 -26.55
N SER A 876 26.48 55.89 -26.98
CA SER A 876 26.09 54.66 -27.72
C SER A 876 27.28 53.66 -27.59
N ASP A 877 27.16 52.40 -28.03
CA ASP A 877 28.06 51.78 -29.04
C ASP A 877 27.92 50.23 -29.14
N PHE A 878 28.49 49.68 -30.21
CA PHE A 878 28.48 48.26 -30.62
C PHE A 878 29.67 47.49 -30.02
N GLU A 879 29.55 46.17 -29.85
CA GLU A 879 30.25 45.19 -30.72
C GLU A 879 29.86 43.72 -30.42
N GLU A 880 29.60 42.97 -31.48
CA GLU A 880 29.67 41.50 -31.52
C GLU A 880 30.71 41.18 -32.63
N PRO A 881 31.58 40.17 -32.46
CA PRO A 881 31.42 39.02 -33.37
C PRO A 881 31.92 37.63 -32.86
N ALA A 882 31.04 36.64 -33.04
CA ALA A 882 31.30 35.31 -33.64
C ALA A 882 32.61 34.51 -33.38
N GLY A 883 32.43 33.33 -32.75
CA GLY A 883 32.65 32.04 -33.43
C GLY A 883 33.93 31.22 -33.13
N GLY A 884 33.78 29.88 -33.01
CA GLY A 884 34.91 28.95 -32.88
C GLY A 884 34.52 27.47 -32.67
N LYS A 885 34.41 26.70 -33.75
CA LYS A 885 34.09 25.25 -33.76
C LYS A 885 35.27 24.37 -33.30
N LEU A 886 34.92 23.21 -32.70
CA LEU A 886 35.62 21.90 -32.76
C LEU A 886 37.07 21.81 -32.24
N ILE A 887 37.33 20.88 -31.32
CA ILE A 887 37.51 19.45 -31.66
C ILE A 887 36.55 18.64 -30.78
#